data_AF-A0A2V9LNI2-F1
#
_entry.id   AF-A0A2V9LNI2-F1
#
_cell.length_a   1.000
_cell.length_b   1.000
_cell.length_c   1.000
_cell.angle_alpha   90.00
_cell.angle_beta   90.00
_cell.angle_gamma   90.00
#
_symmetry.space_group_name_H-M   'P 1'
#
loop_
_entity.id
_entity.type
_entity.pdbx_description
1 polymer ?
#
loop_
_entity_poly.entity_id
_entity_poly.type
_entity_poly.pdbx_seq_one_letter_code
_entity_poly.pdbx_strand_id
1 'polypeptide(L)'
;MAGTITMSADASDDVGVIGVEFRIDGAPGVEDTTAPYAVSWNTTASSDGSHTLTAIARDAAGNRTTSAPVTVTVSNGTTTGCATPLSAFPGTTIFNNTVRAQMWIIDNTWWGAFSDASSGIYFYKLVGSSFVKGDFIDASFSAGKPDTLWNGSELFILVQQSGSLAKLYKYTFSSASGSFALIGGFPVDLPLAGLATAVALDQDSTGKLWATYPSGRNVYVIWSTSADHRTWDTTGLILAPDVSTLTTEASTIAHFGGNKIGVVWGNQNLVEYAFRFHLDGDPETNWSAKEIVDCCSSQGGVADDHISLRAAPDGRLFLVAKDSIGNGNLHLYVRGANGPWGQKTMVDSDPMAQPTRPTLELDVEADSAFVVYHNSTDKRIYVARSSMSSPGFPPRCLFLSQGNNVTSTKQNVNGSTGLIAASSTLSQIFPGRMDLASAPASAMLAAESGRAAAQTRPALALDLEDHHGRFRAEAGSAAAATAAGASLLDGTHVAGFEVIWAGRLSTSETPADDSQWSWLRGQGVNTIVNLDAVMYDFAKYGFESFLWMPVGAGQAPTDEGAKSFLKFIQSCDNAPAHISGGARDGRATLVALLRYAIDAWTIEATLAEGERLNGGVPLSPEQVMWLLGWAATHLPGSDRLDACLVL
;
A
#
# COMPACT_ATOMS: atom_id res chain seq x y z
N MET A 1 -14.26 -14.30 -0.73
CA MET A 1 -13.71 -15.67 -0.57
C MET A 1 -12.97 -16.03 -1.86
N ALA A 2 -11.89 -16.81 -1.76
CA ALA A 2 -11.09 -17.29 -2.88
C ALA A 2 -10.58 -18.72 -2.58
N GLY A 3 -10.36 -19.55 -3.61
CA GLY A 3 -9.94 -20.94 -3.46
C GLY A 3 -11.10 -21.95 -3.43
N THR A 4 -10.87 -23.13 -2.85
CA THR A 4 -11.88 -24.19 -2.74
C THR A 4 -12.67 -24.05 -1.45
N ILE A 5 -13.99 -23.95 -1.57
CA ILE A 5 -14.93 -23.76 -0.45
C ILE A 5 -15.86 -24.98 -0.39
N THR A 6 -16.09 -25.51 0.81
CA THR A 6 -17.07 -26.58 1.02
C THR A 6 -18.46 -25.98 1.22
N MET A 7 -19.41 -26.37 0.37
CA MET A 7 -20.84 -26.09 0.55
C MET A 7 -21.49 -27.30 1.20
N SER A 8 -22.21 -27.11 2.29
CA SER A 8 -22.93 -28.18 2.99
C SER A 8 -24.40 -27.82 3.17
N ALA A 9 -25.28 -28.82 3.20
CA ALA A 9 -26.70 -28.63 3.45
C ALA A 9 -27.27 -29.76 4.30
N ASP A 10 -28.13 -29.39 5.25
CA ASP A 10 -28.95 -30.33 6.01
C ASP A 10 -30.31 -30.46 5.31
N ALA A 11 -30.72 -31.70 5.03
CA ALA A 11 -32.01 -32.00 4.41
C ALA A 11 -32.65 -33.21 5.08
N SER A 12 -33.96 -33.13 5.32
CA SER A 12 -34.76 -34.18 5.95
C SER A 12 -36.11 -34.34 5.25
N ASP A 13 -36.64 -35.55 5.26
CA ASP A 13 -37.94 -35.93 4.70
C ASP A 13 -38.56 -37.01 5.60
N ASP A 14 -39.88 -37.23 5.54
CA ASP A 14 -40.58 -38.23 6.37
C ASP A 14 -40.35 -39.68 5.92
N VAL A 15 -39.98 -39.89 4.65
CA VAL A 15 -39.58 -41.20 4.08
C VAL A 15 -38.08 -41.24 3.77
N GLY A 16 -37.55 -40.20 3.12
CA GLY A 16 -36.11 -40.07 2.85
C GLY A 16 -35.77 -39.14 1.70
N VAL A 17 -34.73 -38.33 1.90
CA VAL A 17 -34.12 -37.50 0.86
C VAL A 17 -33.22 -38.38 -0.02
N ILE A 18 -33.38 -38.30 -1.34
CA ILE A 18 -32.59 -39.11 -2.30
C ILE A 18 -31.47 -38.31 -2.97
N GLY A 19 -31.43 -36.99 -2.78
CA GLY A 19 -30.34 -36.14 -3.25
C GLY A 19 -30.55 -34.66 -2.95
N VAL A 20 -29.43 -33.95 -2.85
CA VAL A 20 -29.35 -32.50 -2.67
C VAL A 20 -28.46 -31.89 -3.76
N GLU A 21 -29.07 -31.10 -4.63
CA GLU A 21 -28.37 -30.37 -5.71
C GLU A 21 -27.96 -28.98 -5.21
N PHE A 22 -26.66 -28.67 -5.26
CA PHE A 22 -26.14 -27.35 -4.91
C PHE A 22 -26.08 -26.46 -6.15
N ARG A 23 -26.52 -25.20 -6.04
CA ARG A 23 -26.60 -24.24 -7.14
C ARG A 23 -25.89 -22.93 -6.83
N ILE A 24 -25.30 -22.34 -7.87
CA ILE A 24 -24.60 -21.06 -7.83
C ILE A 24 -25.29 -20.15 -8.85
N ASP A 25 -25.78 -18.99 -8.42
CA ASP A 25 -26.50 -18.01 -9.25
C ASP A 25 -27.71 -18.61 -10.01
N GLY A 26 -28.34 -19.61 -9.40
CA GLY A 26 -29.46 -20.34 -9.99
C GLY A 26 -29.06 -21.37 -11.06
N ALA A 27 -27.79 -21.46 -11.45
CA ALA A 27 -27.28 -22.48 -12.35
C ALA A 27 -27.23 -23.85 -11.65
N PRO A 28 -27.61 -24.95 -12.34
CA PRO A 28 -27.55 -26.28 -11.77
C PRO A 28 -26.10 -26.70 -11.51
N GLY A 29 -25.84 -27.28 -10.34
CA GLY A 29 -24.50 -27.73 -9.94
C GLY A 29 -24.46 -29.21 -9.62
N VAL A 30 -23.50 -29.61 -8.77
CA VAL A 30 -23.29 -31.01 -8.38
C VAL A 30 -24.37 -31.42 -7.38
N GLU A 31 -24.90 -32.62 -7.59
CA GLU A 31 -25.79 -33.26 -6.64
C GLU A 31 -25.05 -34.28 -5.78
N ASP A 32 -25.29 -34.21 -4.48
CA ASP A 32 -24.86 -35.21 -3.52
C ASP A 32 -26.06 -36.09 -3.12
N THR A 33 -25.92 -37.41 -3.25
CA THR A 33 -26.96 -38.40 -2.94
C THR A 33 -26.69 -39.12 -1.61
N THR A 34 -25.72 -38.69 -0.81
CA THR A 34 -25.37 -39.34 0.46
C THR A 34 -25.17 -38.33 1.58
N ALA A 35 -25.94 -38.45 2.67
CA ALA A 35 -25.76 -37.60 3.84
C ALA A 35 -24.46 -37.98 4.60
N PRO A 36 -23.71 -37.01 5.16
CA PRO A 36 -23.98 -35.56 5.16
C PRO A 36 -23.70 -34.91 3.81
N TYR A 37 -24.66 -34.12 3.29
CA TYR A 37 -24.58 -33.57 1.94
C TYR A 37 -23.58 -32.42 1.86
N ALA A 38 -22.53 -32.60 1.07
CA ALA A 38 -21.51 -31.57 0.88
C ALA A 38 -20.82 -31.66 -0.50
N VAL A 39 -20.53 -30.50 -1.08
CA VAL A 39 -19.77 -30.39 -2.34
C VAL A 39 -18.64 -29.38 -2.20
N SER A 40 -17.55 -29.60 -2.93
CA SER A 40 -16.46 -28.62 -3.05
C SER A 40 -16.72 -27.69 -4.23
N TRP A 41 -16.74 -26.39 -3.98
CA TRP A 41 -16.83 -25.35 -4.99
C TRP A 41 -15.47 -24.65 -5.15
N ASN A 42 -14.89 -24.74 -6.35
CA ASN A 42 -13.69 -23.98 -6.69
C ASN A 42 -14.08 -22.56 -7.14
N THR A 43 -13.95 -21.58 -6.24
CA THR A 43 -14.29 -20.18 -6.54
C THR A 43 -13.34 -19.51 -7.53
N THR A 44 -12.13 -20.05 -7.75
CA THR A 44 -11.14 -19.50 -8.70
C THR A 44 -11.57 -19.58 -10.16
N ALA A 45 -12.56 -20.43 -10.47
CA ALA A 45 -13.15 -20.55 -11.80
C ALA A 45 -14.43 -19.71 -11.97
N SER A 46 -14.89 -19.05 -10.91
CA SER A 46 -16.08 -18.18 -10.90
C SER A 46 -15.66 -16.73 -11.08
N SER A 47 -16.55 -15.88 -11.60
CA SER A 47 -16.29 -14.45 -11.73
C SER A 47 -16.10 -13.80 -10.36
N ASP A 48 -15.39 -12.67 -10.30
CA ASP A 48 -15.40 -11.85 -9.08
C ASP A 48 -16.75 -11.15 -8.94
N GLY A 49 -17.25 -11.03 -7.70
CA GLY A 49 -18.51 -10.39 -7.40
C GLY A 49 -19.40 -11.19 -6.45
N SER A 50 -20.65 -10.73 -6.32
CA SER A 50 -21.65 -11.38 -5.46
C SER A 50 -22.24 -12.60 -6.16
N HIS A 51 -22.15 -13.75 -5.50
CA HIS A 51 -22.77 -15.01 -5.91
C HIS A 51 -23.86 -15.43 -4.92
N THR A 52 -24.93 -16.03 -5.43
CA THR A 52 -26.04 -16.55 -4.62
C THR A 52 -26.04 -18.07 -4.64
N LEU A 53 -25.86 -18.66 -3.46
CA LEU A 53 -25.85 -20.11 -3.27
C LEU A 53 -27.21 -20.60 -2.79
N THR A 54 -27.69 -21.70 -3.36
CA THR A 54 -28.91 -22.40 -2.91
C THR A 54 -28.70 -23.91 -2.98
N ALA A 55 -29.49 -24.66 -2.21
CA ALA A 55 -29.53 -26.12 -2.28
C ALA A 55 -30.97 -26.58 -2.57
N ILE A 56 -31.14 -27.61 -3.41
CA ILE A 56 -32.43 -28.21 -3.74
C ILE A 56 -32.43 -29.66 -3.30
N ALA A 57 -33.20 -29.98 -2.26
CA ALA A 57 -33.44 -31.35 -1.83
C ALA A 57 -34.58 -31.98 -2.64
N ARG A 58 -34.45 -33.27 -2.98
CA ARG A 58 -35.53 -34.05 -3.61
C ARG A 58 -35.76 -35.40 -2.95
N ASP A 59 -36.99 -35.90 -3.06
CA ASP A 59 -37.39 -37.24 -2.60
C ASP A 59 -37.62 -38.21 -3.79
N ALA A 60 -37.95 -39.47 -3.47
CA ALA A 60 -38.26 -40.50 -4.46
C ALA A 60 -39.61 -40.32 -5.18
N ALA A 61 -40.50 -39.49 -4.65
CA ALA A 61 -41.80 -39.16 -5.25
C ALA A 61 -41.69 -37.98 -6.25
N GLY A 62 -40.54 -37.31 -6.31
CA GLY A 62 -40.27 -36.18 -7.18
C GLY A 62 -40.58 -34.82 -6.54
N ASN A 63 -40.89 -34.77 -5.25
CA ASN A 63 -41.03 -33.51 -4.53
C ASN A 63 -39.67 -32.81 -4.39
N ARG A 64 -39.68 -31.47 -4.42
CA ARG A 64 -38.47 -30.65 -4.36
C ARG A 64 -38.66 -29.44 -3.45
N THR A 65 -37.64 -29.15 -2.63
CA THR A 65 -37.60 -27.95 -1.78
C THR A 65 -36.27 -27.23 -1.98
N THR A 66 -36.33 -25.92 -2.19
CA THR A 66 -35.14 -25.05 -2.30
C THR A 66 -34.86 -24.35 -0.98
N SER A 67 -33.59 -24.28 -0.57
CA SER A 67 -33.15 -23.56 0.62
C SER A 67 -33.35 -22.05 0.51
N ALA A 68 -33.23 -21.34 1.63
CA ALA A 68 -32.99 -19.90 1.59
C ALA A 68 -31.65 -19.62 0.87
N PRO A 69 -31.55 -18.51 0.12
CA PRO A 69 -30.30 -18.13 -0.55
C PRO A 69 -29.24 -17.67 0.46
N VAL A 70 -27.99 -18.05 0.20
CA VAL A 70 -26.80 -17.53 0.90
C VAL A 70 -25.99 -16.71 -0.09
N THR A 71 -25.81 -15.43 0.20
CA THR A 71 -25.00 -14.54 -0.65
C THR A 71 -23.54 -14.57 -0.18
N VAL A 72 -22.62 -14.79 -1.09
CA VAL A 72 -21.17 -14.78 -0.86
C VAL A 72 -20.48 -13.92 -1.89
N THR A 73 -19.46 -13.17 -1.47
CA THR A 73 -18.65 -12.38 -2.40
C THR A 73 -17.41 -13.19 -2.79
N VAL A 74 -17.31 -13.56 -4.06
CA VAL A 74 -16.08 -14.11 -4.66
C VAL A 74 -15.17 -12.94 -5.00
N SER A 75 -13.92 -13.06 -4.57
CA SER A 75 -12.87 -12.10 -4.86
C SER A 75 -11.60 -12.91 -5.10
N ASN A 76 -11.44 -13.41 -6.32
CA ASN A 76 -10.24 -14.10 -6.76
C ASN A 76 -9.07 -13.14 -6.95
N GLY A 77 -9.36 -11.82 -6.90
CA GLY A 77 -8.42 -10.77 -7.20
C GLY A 77 -8.19 -10.75 -8.71
N THR A 78 -8.40 -9.59 -9.33
CA THR A 78 -7.72 -9.32 -10.58
C THR A 78 -6.24 -9.63 -10.36
N THR A 79 -5.61 -10.37 -11.26
CA THR A 79 -4.15 -10.47 -11.30
C THR A 79 -3.60 -9.08 -11.58
N THR A 80 -3.56 -8.22 -10.55
CA THR A 80 -2.53 -7.21 -10.41
C THR A 80 -1.23 -8.00 -10.54
N GLY A 81 -0.44 -7.67 -11.55
CA GLY A 81 0.70 -8.47 -11.97
C GLY A 81 1.62 -8.86 -10.82
N CYS A 82 2.40 -9.91 -11.03
CA CYS A 82 3.60 -10.16 -10.22
C CYS A 82 4.43 -8.87 -10.09
N ALA A 83 5.29 -8.77 -9.07
CA ALA A 83 6.07 -7.57 -8.89
C ALA A 83 7.01 -7.31 -10.07
N THR A 84 7.18 -6.03 -10.37
CA THR A 84 8.19 -5.53 -11.31
C THR A 84 9.48 -5.21 -10.56
N PRO A 85 10.65 -5.68 -11.02
CA PRO A 85 11.92 -5.33 -10.40
C PRO A 85 12.21 -3.84 -10.60
N LEU A 86 12.73 -3.21 -9.55
CA LEU A 86 13.29 -1.86 -9.58
C LEU A 86 14.82 -1.94 -9.75
N SER A 87 15.45 -0.79 -9.98
CA SER A 87 16.90 -0.74 -10.21
C SER A 87 17.66 -1.14 -8.95
N ALA A 88 18.52 -2.15 -9.07
CA ALA A 88 19.39 -2.59 -8.00
C ALA A 88 20.42 -1.51 -7.65
N PHE A 89 20.83 -1.47 -6.38
CA PHE A 89 21.82 -0.50 -5.89
C PHE A 89 22.81 -1.16 -4.92
N PRO A 90 24.01 -0.57 -4.72
CA PRO A 90 24.99 -1.11 -3.78
C PRO A 90 24.45 -1.14 -2.36
N GLY A 91 24.65 -2.25 -1.67
CA GLY A 91 24.31 -2.37 -0.26
C GLY A 91 24.13 -3.78 0.21
N THR A 92 23.99 -3.95 1.52
CA THR A 92 23.77 -5.25 2.12
C THR A 92 22.73 -5.14 3.22
N THR A 93 21.89 -6.16 3.25
CA THR A 93 20.93 -6.40 4.31
C THR A 93 21.27 -7.76 4.92
N ILE A 94 21.46 -7.83 6.23
CA ILE A 94 21.79 -9.08 6.93
C ILE A 94 20.63 -9.41 7.88
N PHE A 95 19.74 -10.33 7.49
CA PHE A 95 18.68 -10.86 8.36
C PHE A 95 18.78 -12.37 8.49
N ASN A 96 18.64 -12.88 9.71
CA ASN A 96 18.52 -14.31 9.93
C ASN A 96 17.42 -14.68 10.93
N ASN A 97 16.70 -13.73 11.50
CA ASN A 97 15.66 -14.03 12.49
C ASN A 97 14.46 -13.05 12.42
N THR A 98 14.46 -11.95 13.18
CA THR A 98 13.38 -10.94 13.14
C THR A 98 13.46 -10.11 11.86
N VAL A 99 12.36 -10.00 11.11
CA VAL A 99 12.28 -9.06 9.99
C VAL A 99 12.02 -7.65 10.51
N ARG A 100 13.09 -6.84 10.53
CA ARG A 100 13.02 -5.40 10.79
C ARG A 100 12.55 -4.66 9.54
N ALA A 101 11.89 -3.54 9.75
CA ALA A 101 11.56 -2.65 8.65
C ALA A 101 12.75 -1.73 8.37
N GLN A 102 13.29 -1.78 7.16
CA GLN A 102 14.30 -0.81 6.70
C GLN A 102 13.68 0.27 5.83
N MET A 103 12.38 0.20 5.55
CA MET A 103 11.69 1.07 4.62
C MET A 103 10.49 1.75 5.27
N TRP A 104 10.14 2.92 4.76
CA TRP A 104 8.99 3.69 5.21
C TRP A 104 8.46 4.55 4.07
N ILE A 105 7.27 5.11 4.26
CA ILE A 105 6.54 5.89 3.27
C ILE A 105 6.19 7.24 3.87
N ILE A 106 6.55 8.32 3.17
CA ILE A 106 6.13 9.69 3.48
C ILE A 106 5.71 10.36 2.17
N ASP A 107 4.57 11.03 2.16
CA ASP A 107 4.04 11.73 0.98
C ASP A 107 4.02 10.84 -0.28
N ASN A 108 3.52 9.61 -0.12
CA ASN A 108 3.47 8.56 -1.14
C ASN A 108 4.82 8.18 -1.78
N THR A 109 5.94 8.61 -1.15
CA THR A 109 7.29 8.31 -1.58
C THR A 109 7.89 7.26 -0.66
N TRP A 110 8.48 6.23 -1.25
CA TRP A 110 9.21 5.21 -0.52
C TRP A 110 10.62 5.67 -0.18
N TRP A 111 10.99 5.41 1.06
CA TRP A 111 12.31 5.68 1.63
C TRP A 111 12.87 4.41 2.25
N GLY A 112 14.19 4.39 2.46
CA GLY A 112 14.84 3.32 3.19
C GLY A 112 16.14 3.72 3.86
N ALA A 113 16.56 2.89 4.82
CA ALA A 113 17.82 3.01 5.54
C ALA A 113 18.62 1.71 5.31
N PHE A 114 19.64 1.81 4.45
CA PHE A 114 20.40 0.64 4.01
C PHE A 114 21.89 0.84 4.22
N SER A 115 22.58 -0.25 4.57
CA SER A 115 24.04 -0.28 4.55
C SER A 115 24.51 -0.28 3.10
N ASP A 116 25.48 0.56 2.75
CA ASP A 116 26.12 0.56 1.43
C ASP A 116 27.22 -0.50 1.28
N ALA A 117 27.25 -1.47 2.21
CA ALA A 117 28.21 -2.58 2.30
C ALA A 117 29.68 -2.19 2.55
N SER A 118 30.01 -0.90 2.70
CA SER A 118 31.41 -0.46 2.76
C SER A 118 31.71 0.61 3.79
N SER A 119 30.81 1.58 3.98
CA SER A 119 31.09 2.79 4.75
C SER A 119 30.08 3.10 5.83
N GLY A 120 28.84 2.60 5.71
CA GLY A 120 27.83 2.77 6.75
C GLY A 120 26.41 2.64 6.25
N ILE A 121 25.48 3.12 7.06
CA ILE A 121 24.05 3.17 6.79
C ILE A 121 23.69 4.56 6.26
N TYR A 122 22.87 4.60 5.21
CA TYR A 122 22.46 5.83 4.54
C TYR A 122 20.95 5.84 4.30
N PHE A 123 20.41 7.04 4.15
CA PHE A 123 19.08 7.23 3.58
C PHE A 123 19.09 6.86 2.11
N TYR A 124 17.96 6.31 1.64
CA TYR A 124 17.68 6.07 0.24
C TYR A 124 16.27 6.54 -0.07
N LYS A 125 16.08 7.24 -1.18
CA LYS A 125 14.78 7.73 -1.65
C LYS A 125 14.43 7.09 -2.99
N LEU A 126 13.23 6.56 -3.14
CA LEU A 126 12.76 6.13 -4.45
C LEU A 126 12.51 7.35 -5.36
N VAL A 127 13.20 7.40 -6.49
CA VAL A 127 13.03 8.39 -7.55
C VAL A 127 12.91 7.65 -8.88
N GLY A 128 11.74 7.76 -9.52
CA GLY A 128 11.40 6.91 -10.67
C GLY A 128 11.46 5.43 -10.28
N SER A 129 12.31 4.66 -10.97
CA SER A 129 12.51 3.23 -10.71
C SER A 129 13.74 2.91 -9.84
N SER A 130 14.39 3.90 -9.24
CA SER A 130 15.68 3.72 -8.54
C SER A 130 15.66 4.30 -7.14
N PHE A 131 16.26 3.59 -6.18
CA PHE A 131 16.59 4.17 -4.87
C PHE A 131 17.88 4.98 -4.97
N VAL A 132 17.77 6.29 -4.76
CA VAL A 132 18.89 7.24 -4.78
C VAL A 132 19.43 7.38 -3.36
N LYS A 133 20.74 7.15 -3.19
CA LYS A 133 21.46 7.30 -1.92
C LYS A 133 21.47 8.77 -1.49
N GLY A 134 21.10 9.03 -0.23
CA GLY A 134 21.10 10.34 0.41
C GLY A 134 22.07 10.40 1.58
N ASP A 135 21.67 11.12 2.62
CA ASP A 135 22.52 11.46 3.76
C ASP A 135 22.97 10.24 4.57
N PHE A 136 24.13 10.38 5.21
CA PHE A 136 24.71 9.40 6.13
C PHE A 136 23.94 9.35 7.45
N ILE A 137 23.69 8.13 7.94
CA ILE A 137 22.99 7.88 9.21
C ILE A 137 23.99 7.42 10.28
N ASP A 138 24.73 6.35 9.99
CA ASP A 138 25.58 5.70 10.99
C ASP A 138 26.77 4.95 10.37
N ALA A 139 27.89 4.93 11.09
CA ALA A 139 29.16 4.35 10.62
C ALA A 139 29.21 2.82 10.72
N SER A 140 28.25 2.20 11.40
CA SER A 140 28.27 0.77 11.72
C SER A 140 27.78 -0.07 10.55
N PHE A 141 28.70 -0.35 9.62
CA PHE A 141 28.39 -1.06 8.39
C PHE A 141 28.24 -2.58 8.57
N SER A 142 28.91 -3.17 9.58
CA SER A 142 29.01 -4.63 9.77
C SER A 142 28.10 -5.20 10.87
N ALA A 143 27.57 -4.34 11.75
CA ALA A 143 26.67 -4.74 12.84
C ALA A 143 25.31 -4.02 12.82
N GLY A 144 25.25 -2.80 12.26
CA GLY A 144 24.07 -1.96 12.21
C GLY A 144 22.99 -2.47 11.26
N LYS A 145 21.97 -3.14 11.80
CA LYS A 145 20.79 -3.56 11.05
C LYS A 145 19.61 -2.66 11.47
N PRO A 146 19.25 -1.63 10.70
CA PRO A 146 18.27 -0.65 11.14
C PRO A 146 16.87 -1.27 11.25
N ASP A 147 16.15 -0.89 12.29
CA ASP A 147 14.70 -0.98 12.37
C ASP A 147 14.13 0.42 12.36
N THR A 148 13.19 0.68 11.45
CA THR A 148 12.65 2.01 11.19
C THR A 148 11.21 2.09 11.66
N LEU A 149 10.81 3.27 12.11
CA LEU A 149 9.46 3.58 12.52
C LEU A 149 9.15 5.03 12.17
N TRP A 150 8.17 5.23 11.30
CA TRP A 150 7.58 6.54 11.01
C TRP A 150 6.25 6.65 11.75
N ASN A 151 6.11 7.63 12.64
CA ASN A 151 4.89 7.80 13.44
C ASN A 151 3.91 8.84 12.87
N GLY A 152 4.15 9.32 11.65
CA GLY A 152 3.38 10.40 11.03
C GLY A 152 3.99 11.80 11.20
N SER A 153 4.98 11.97 12.07
CA SER A 153 5.64 13.27 12.31
C SER A 153 7.16 13.16 12.44
N GLU A 154 7.63 12.10 13.06
CA GLU A 154 9.03 11.85 13.39
C GLU A 154 9.44 10.47 12.87
N LEU A 155 10.67 10.40 12.38
CA LEU A 155 11.29 9.14 11.97
C LEU A 155 12.23 8.66 13.07
N PHE A 156 12.05 7.43 13.50
CA PHE A 156 12.95 6.72 14.39
C PHE A 156 13.73 5.66 13.60
N ILE A 157 15.04 5.60 13.83
CA ILE A 157 15.90 4.56 13.27
C ILE A 157 16.69 3.94 14.41
N LEU A 158 16.41 2.69 14.72
CA LEU A 158 17.14 1.92 15.73
C LEU A 158 18.22 1.07 15.05
N VAL A 159 19.49 1.38 15.32
CA VAL A 159 20.64 0.68 14.76
C VAL A 159 21.33 -0.13 15.85
N GLN A 160 21.24 -1.46 15.77
CA GLN A 160 21.97 -2.33 16.68
C GLN A 160 23.47 -2.30 16.37
N GLN A 161 24.29 -1.78 17.29
CA GLN A 161 25.75 -1.63 17.10
C GLN A 161 26.53 -2.88 17.50
N SER A 162 26.02 -3.62 18.48
CA SER A 162 26.59 -4.87 18.96
C SER A 162 25.50 -5.70 19.66
N GLY A 163 25.85 -6.85 20.23
CA GLY A 163 24.92 -7.61 21.06
C GLY A 163 24.44 -6.85 22.30
N SER A 164 25.23 -5.90 22.82
CA SER A 164 24.96 -5.21 24.08
C SER A 164 24.58 -3.74 23.91
N LEU A 165 24.51 -3.23 22.68
CA LEU A 165 24.25 -1.82 22.41
C LEU A 165 23.45 -1.64 21.12
N ALA A 166 22.37 -0.88 21.22
CA ALA A 166 21.72 -0.25 20.08
C ALA A 166 21.78 1.28 20.19
N LYS A 167 21.67 1.97 19.06
CA LYS A 167 21.57 3.42 18.99
C LYS A 167 20.25 3.80 18.36
N LEU A 168 19.51 4.67 19.03
CA LEU A 168 18.29 5.25 18.49
C LEU A 168 18.61 6.60 17.89
N TYR A 169 18.19 6.82 16.65
CA TYR A 169 18.19 8.10 15.97
C TYR A 169 16.76 8.59 15.85
N LYS A 170 16.59 9.92 15.88
CA LYS A 170 15.29 10.58 15.76
C LYS A 170 15.40 11.77 14.82
N TYR A 171 14.56 11.83 13.81
CA TYR A 171 14.58 12.85 12.77
C TYR A 171 13.23 13.53 12.62
N THR A 172 13.24 14.83 12.30
CA THR A 172 12.10 15.50 11.68
C THR A 172 12.20 15.37 10.16
N PHE A 173 11.04 15.38 9.49
CA PHE A 173 10.96 15.41 8.03
C PHE A 173 10.34 16.73 7.57
N SER A 174 10.94 17.32 6.54
CA SER A 174 10.40 18.50 5.85
C SER A 174 9.91 18.10 4.47
N SER A 175 8.59 18.10 4.25
CA SER A 175 8.00 17.79 2.93
C SER A 175 8.42 18.79 1.84
N ALA A 176 8.59 20.07 2.20
CA ALA A 176 8.99 21.12 1.28
C ALA A 176 10.38 20.88 0.66
N SER A 177 11.32 20.35 1.46
CA SER A 177 12.69 20.07 1.01
C SER A 177 12.94 18.58 0.76
N GLY A 178 12.02 17.70 1.14
CA GLY A 178 12.19 16.24 1.10
C GLY A 178 13.41 15.77 1.87
N SER A 179 13.67 16.31 3.06
CA SER A 179 14.91 16.07 3.80
C SER A 179 14.66 15.72 5.27
N PHE A 180 15.55 14.92 5.85
CA PHE A 180 15.55 14.58 7.27
C PHE A 180 16.54 15.45 8.04
N ALA A 181 16.11 16.00 9.17
CA ALA A 181 16.98 16.71 10.09
C ALA A 181 17.07 15.95 11.41
N LEU A 182 18.30 15.63 11.85
CA LEU A 182 18.53 14.94 13.12
C LEU A 182 18.09 15.84 14.27
N ILE A 183 17.26 15.32 15.17
CA ILE A 183 16.81 16.06 16.35
C ILE A 183 17.96 16.15 17.35
N GLY A 184 18.20 17.35 17.89
CA GLY A 184 19.25 17.58 18.88
C GLY A 184 19.14 16.64 20.08
N GLY A 185 20.26 16.06 20.50
CA GLY A 185 20.33 15.06 21.58
C GLY A 185 20.22 13.61 21.11
N PHE A 186 20.09 13.37 19.79
CA PHE A 186 20.23 12.04 19.18
C PHE A 186 21.56 11.95 18.40
N PRO A 187 22.10 10.72 18.17
CA PRO A 187 21.57 9.45 18.66
C PRO A 187 21.72 9.27 20.17
N VAL A 188 20.87 8.43 20.75
CA VAL A 188 20.99 7.99 22.14
C VAL A 188 21.30 6.50 22.21
N ASP A 189 22.09 6.13 23.22
CA ASP A 189 22.48 4.74 23.46
C ASP A 189 21.36 4.00 24.21
N LEU A 190 21.03 2.81 23.71
CA LEU A 190 20.11 1.85 24.32
C LEU A 190 20.96 0.64 24.76
N PRO A 191 21.36 0.57 26.03
CA PRO A 191 22.08 -0.58 26.56
C PRO A 191 21.17 -1.81 26.51
N LEU A 192 21.69 -2.90 25.94
CA LEU A 192 20.95 -4.17 25.84
C LEU A 192 21.47 -5.14 26.90
N ALA A 193 20.56 -5.80 27.60
CA ALA A 193 20.89 -6.85 28.55
C ALA A 193 21.38 -8.10 27.81
N GLY A 194 22.68 -8.34 27.85
CA GLY A 194 23.33 -9.51 27.25
C GLY A 194 23.73 -9.30 25.78
N LEU A 195 23.57 -10.34 24.95
CA LEU A 195 24.03 -10.39 23.56
C LEU A 195 22.85 -10.62 22.61
N ALA A 196 22.12 -9.54 22.34
CA ALA A 196 21.02 -9.53 21.39
C ALA A 196 21.51 -9.84 19.97
N THR A 197 20.68 -10.53 19.19
CA THR A 197 20.94 -10.81 17.76
C THR A 197 20.08 -9.96 16.82
N ALA A 198 18.98 -9.43 17.35
CA ALA A 198 18.06 -8.52 16.70
C ALA A 198 17.30 -7.71 17.76
N VAL A 199 17.00 -6.44 17.44
CA VAL A 199 16.13 -5.58 18.23
C VAL A 199 15.02 -5.02 17.33
N ALA A 200 13.79 -5.02 17.82
CA ALA A 200 12.63 -4.41 17.15
C ALA A 200 12.06 -3.29 18.01
N LEU A 201 11.62 -2.21 17.38
CA LEU A 201 11.10 -0.99 17.99
C LEU A 201 9.64 -0.76 17.59
N ASP A 202 8.79 -0.31 18.51
CA ASP A 202 7.53 0.35 18.15
C ASP A 202 7.16 1.44 19.17
N GLN A 203 6.14 2.23 18.86
CA GLN A 203 5.62 3.32 19.69
C GLN A 203 4.17 3.02 20.10
N ASP A 204 3.87 3.12 21.40
CA ASP A 204 2.49 3.01 21.88
C ASP A 204 1.67 4.30 21.62
N SER A 205 0.38 4.29 21.96
CA SER A 205 -0.50 5.44 21.67
C SER A 205 -0.21 6.66 22.54
N THR A 206 0.54 6.48 23.64
CA THR A 206 1.00 7.57 24.51
C THR A 206 2.25 8.27 23.97
N GLY A 207 2.84 7.73 22.91
CA GLY A 207 4.10 8.19 22.34
C GLY A 207 5.33 7.55 22.97
N LYS A 208 5.19 6.65 23.96
CA LYS A 208 6.33 5.96 24.56
C LYS A 208 6.87 4.93 23.58
N LEU A 209 8.20 4.90 23.44
CA LEU A 209 8.89 3.92 22.61
C LEU A 209 9.23 2.68 23.41
N TRP A 210 9.11 1.53 22.76
CA TRP A 210 9.40 0.22 23.33
C TRP A 210 10.27 -0.59 22.38
N ALA A 211 11.24 -1.31 22.92
CA ALA A 211 12.08 -2.21 22.15
C ALA A 211 12.10 -3.62 22.76
N THR A 212 12.03 -4.63 21.90
CA THR A 212 12.12 -6.05 22.28
C THR A 212 13.31 -6.73 21.62
N TYR A 213 13.94 -7.66 22.34
CA TYR A 213 15.05 -8.46 21.81
C TYR A 213 15.23 -9.78 22.58
N PRO A 214 15.56 -10.88 21.90
CA PRO A 214 16.03 -12.10 22.55
C PRO A 214 17.52 -11.99 22.91
N SER A 215 17.90 -12.49 24.08
CA SER A 215 19.29 -12.54 24.55
C SER A 215 19.46 -13.64 25.60
N GLY A 216 20.42 -14.53 25.37
CA GLY A 216 20.61 -15.71 26.23
C GLY A 216 19.37 -16.60 26.27
N ARG A 217 18.80 -16.81 27.46
CA ARG A 217 17.56 -17.59 27.69
C ARG A 217 16.29 -16.73 27.75
N ASN A 218 16.39 -15.44 27.48
CA ASN A 218 15.32 -14.50 27.79
C ASN A 218 14.90 -13.70 26.57
N VAL A 219 13.63 -13.31 26.54
CA VAL A 219 13.11 -12.21 25.74
C VAL A 219 13.02 -10.99 26.65
N TYR A 220 13.70 -9.92 26.26
CA TYR A 220 13.75 -8.67 26.99
C TYR A 220 12.86 -7.61 26.36
N VAL A 221 12.32 -6.74 27.20
CA VAL A 221 11.68 -5.48 26.81
C VAL A 221 12.32 -4.32 27.56
N ILE A 222 12.58 -3.23 26.85
CA ILE A 222 13.00 -1.92 27.38
C ILE A 222 12.11 -0.82 26.80
N TRP A 223 12.06 0.34 27.44
CA TRP A 223 11.21 1.45 27.03
C TRP A 223 11.85 2.81 27.27
N SER A 224 11.37 3.84 26.57
CA SER A 224 11.74 5.23 26.86
C SER A 224 11.15 5.67 28.19
N THR A 225 11.99 6.22 29.07
CA THR A 225 11.61 6.73 30.39
C THR A 225 11.37 8.25 30.39
N SER A 226 11.75 8.95 29.33
CA SER A 226 11.44 10.36 29.10
C SER A 226 10.57 10.56 27.85
N ALA A 227 9.72 11.58 27.87
CA ALA A 227 8.85 11.93 26.75
C ALA A 227 9.61 12.44 25.50
N ASP A 228 10.86 12.91 25.67
CA ASP A 228 11.73 13.27 24.54
C ASP A 228 12.52 12.08 23.98
N HIS A 229 12.32 10.88 24.55
CA HIS A 229 12.95 9.61 24.22
C HIS A 229 14.47 9.56 24.39
N ARG A 230 15.05 10.48 25.16
CA ARG A 230 16.49 10.53 25.40
C ARG A 230 16.98 9.64 26.53
N THR A 231 16.11 9.27 27.46
CA THR A 231 16.41 8.31 28.53
C THR A 231 15.60 7.05 28.37
N TRP A 232 16.21 5.91 28.69
CA TRP A 232 15.66 4.58 28.48
C TRP A 232 15.82 3.73 29.74
N ASP A 233 14.97 2.72 29.88
CA ASP A 233 15.21 1.65 30.82
C ASP A 233 16.53 0.96 30.49
N THR A 234 17.38 0.79 31.51
CA THR A 234 18.66 0.09 31.41
C THR A 234 18.65 -1.23 32.17
N THR A 235 17.52 -1.61 32.79
CA THR A 235 17.43 -2.82 33.61
C THR A 235 17.05 -4.04 32.76
N GLY A 236 16.21 -3.86 31.74
CA GLY A 236 15.75 -4.93 30.86
C GLY A 236 14.75 -5.84 31.57
N LEU A 237 13.45 -5.59 31.37
CA LEU A 237 12.41 -6.50 31.84
C LEU A 237 12.52 -7.84 31.10
N ILE A 238 12.61 -8.95 31.84
CA ILE A 238 12.46 -10.29 31.26
C ILE A 238 10.97 -10.53 31.02
N LEU A 239 10.54 -10.40 29.78
CA LEU A 239 9.17 -10.65 29.36
C LEU A 239 8.83 -12.15 29.34
N ALA A 240 9.80 -12.95 28.90
CA ALA A 240 9.70 -14.41 28.86
C ALA A 240 11.07 -15.05 29.14
N PRO A 241 11.15 -16.00 30.09
CA PRO A 241 12.33 -16.84 30.27
C PRO A 241 12.29 -18.09 29.37
N ASP A 242 13.37 -18.88 29.44
CA ASP A 242 13.51 -20.24 28.89
C ASP A 242 13.36 -20.38 27.36
N VAL A 243 13.71 -19.34 26.61
CA VAL A 243 13.94 -19.49 25.16
C VAL A 243 15.26 -20.25 24.88
N SER A 244 15.40 -20.79 23.67
CA SER A 244 16.56 -21.62 23.32
C SER A 244 17.87 -20.83 23.40
N THR A 245 18.90 -21.46 23.96
CA THR A 245 20.30 -20.97 23.85
C THR A 245 21.09 -21.66 22.76
N LEU A 246 20.52 -22.71 22.16
CA LEU A 246 21.19 -23.53 21.15
C LEU A 246 20.85 -23.07 19.73
N THR A 247 19.69 -22.46 19.57
CA THR A 247 19.19 -21.89 18.33
C THR A 247 18.98 -20.40 18.52
N THR A 248 19.08 -19.63 17.43
CA THR A 248 18.73 -18.21 17.48
C THR A 248 17.23 -18.09 17.67
N GLU A 249 16.77 -17.12 18.43
CA GLU A 249 15.34 -16.84 18.61
C GLU A 249 15.00 -15.48 17.99
N ALA A 250 13.71 -15.26 17.75
CA ALA A 250 13.21 -13.96 17.31
C ALA A 250 12.12 -13.44 18.24
N SER A 251 12.10 -12.13 18.38
CA SER A 251 10.96 -11.40 18.93
C SER A 251 10.68 -10.16 18.07
N THR A 252 9.44 -9.73 18.04
CA THR A 252 9.00 -8.50 17.36
C THR A 252 7.85 -7.86 18.12
N ILE A 253 7.62 -6.58 17.88
CA ILE A 253 6.70 -5.73 18.65
C ILE A 253 5.80 -4.93 17.72
N ALA A 254 4.54 -4.75 18.11
CA ALA A 254 3.58 -3.93 17.39
C ALA A 254 2.61 -3.21 18.34
N HIS A 255 2.36 -1.91 18.11
CA HIS A 255 1.22 -1.21 18.69
C HIS A 255 -0.08 -1.62 18.00
N PHE A 256 -1.13 -1.87 18.79
CA PHE A 256 -2.42 -2.34 18.27
C PHE A 256 -3.60 -1.99 19.18
N GLY A 257 -4.81 -2.04 18.63
CA GLY A 257 -6.05 -1.84 19.39
C GLY A 257 -6.19 -0.44 20.00
N GLY A 258 -5.37 0.52 19.58
CA GLY A 258 -5.39 1.92 19.98
C GLY A 258 -4.85 2.23 21.38
N ASN A 259 -4.54 1.22 22.20
CA ASN A 259 -4.11 1.41 23.58
C ASN A 259 -3.23 0.27 24.11
N LYS A 260 -2.59 -0.48 23.21
CA LYS A 260 -1.79 -1.65 23.58
C LYS A 260 -0.52 -1.71 22.76
N ILE A 261 0.51 -2.27 23.37
CA ILE A 261 1.69 -2.72 22.66
C ILE A 261 1.94 -4.20 22.91
N GLY A 262 2.16 -4.96 21.86
CA GLY A 262 2.21 -6.42 21.89
C GLY A 262 3.54 -6.96 21.41
N VAL A 263 4.08 -7.96 22.09
CA VAL A 263 5.33 -8.63 21.74
C VAL A 263 5.05 -10.10 21.42
N VAL A 264 5.44 -10.53 20.23
CA VAL A 264 5.48 -11.94 19.82
C VAL A 264 6.93 -12.43 19.89
N TRP A 265 7.12 -13.68 20.31
CA TRP A 265 8.42 -14.35 20.22
C TRP A 265 8.29 -15.82 19.86
N GLY A 266 9.34 -16.35 19.23
CA GLY A 266 9.57 -17.79 19.07
C GLY A 266 10.25 -18.38 20.30
N ASN A 267 9.89 -19.61 20.62
CA ASN A 267 10.59 -20.43 21.58
C ASN A 267 10.78 -21.84 21.01
N GLN A 268 11.96 -22.09 20.43
CA GLN A 268 12.32 -23.38 19.86
C GLN A 268 12.66 -24.43 20.92
N ASN A 269 12.95 -24.02 22.16
CA ASN A 269 13.13 -24.94 23.29
C ASN A 269 11.79 -25.53 23.76
N LEU A 270 10.73 -24.71 23.81
CA LEU A 270 9.36 -25.14 24.14
C LEU A 270 8.51 -25.49 22.93
N VAL A 271 9.01 -25.26 21.72
CA VAL A 271 8.32 -25.55 20.46
C VAL A 271 6.99 -24.78 20.36
N GLU A 272 7.04 -23.48 20.65
CA GLU A 272 5.87 -22.59 20.64
C GLU A 272 6.20 -21.20 20.10
N TYR A 273 5.20 -20.56 19.51
CA TYR A 273 5.12 -19.11 19.39
C TYR A 273 4.22 -18.57 20.50
N ALA A 274 4.66 -17.51 21.16
CA ALA A 274 3.94 -16.93 22.28
C ALA A 274 3.85 -15.40 22.18
N PHE A 275 2.90 -14.85 22.92
CA PHE A 275 2.53 -13.44 22.86
C PHE A 275 2.18 -12.90 24.25
N ARG A 276 2.50 -11.63 24.49
CA ARG A 276 2.00 -10.82 25.60
C ARG A 276 1.77 -9.40 25.12
N PHE A 277 0.90 -8.67 25.80
CA PHE A 277 0.69 -7.25 25.55
C PHE A 277 0.72 -6.45 26.86
N HIS A 278 1.07 -5.17 26.73
CA HIS A 278 0.98 -4.15 27.76
C HIS A 278 -0.15 -3.18 27.39
N LEU A 279 -0.84 -2.64 28.41
CA LEU A 279 -1.89 -1.63 28.25
C LEU A 279 -1.32 -0.24 28.53
N ASP A 280 -1.64 0.71 27.67
CA ASP A 280 -1.18 2.08 27.83
C ASP A 280 -1.63 2.67 29.18
N GLY A 281 -0.67 3.26 29.91
CA GLY A 281 -0.88 3.82 31.24
C GLY A 281 -0.68 2.84 32.41
N ASP A 282 -0.61 1.53 32.16
CA ASP A 282 -0.21 0.58 33.20
C ASP A 282 1.27 0.72 33.54
N PRO A 283 1.70 0.35 34.77
CA PRO A 283 3.13 0.23 35.10
C PRO A 283 3.86 -0.60 34.03
N GLU A 284 5.06 -0.18 33.63
CA GLU A 284 5.74 -0.80 32.46
C GLU A 284 6.12 -2.27 32.66
N THR A 285 6.15 -2.73 33.91
CA THR A 285 6.36 -4.13 34.29
C THR A 285 5.08 -4.98 34.25
N ASN A 286 3.90 -4.37 34.06
CA ASN A 286 2.62 -5.06 34.03
C ASN A 286 2.25 -5.54 32.62
N TRP A 287 2.56 -6.79 32.31
CA TRP A 287 2.21 -7.42 31.03
C TRP A 287 1.10 -8.46 31.20
N SER A 288 0.28 -8.63 30.17
CA SER A 288 -0.76 -9.66 30.10
C SER A 288 -0.21 -11.05 30.41
N ALA A 289 -1.08 -11.98 30.77
CA ALA A 289 -0.72 -13.40 30.78
C ALA A 289 -0.18 -13.85 29.40
N LYS A 290 0.68 -14.88 29.40
CA LYS A 290 1.22 -15.47 28.17
C LYS A 290 0.09 -16.09 27.36
N GLU A 291 -0.10 -15.60 26.14
CA GLU A 291 -0.91 -16.24 25.12
C GLU A 291 -0.03 -17.19 24.29
N ILE A 292 -0.54 -18.37 23.97
CA ILE A 292 0.08 -19.26 22.99
C ILE A 292 -0.50 -18.93 21.63
N VAL A 293 0.37 -18.54 20.69
CA VAL A 293 -0.02 -18.28 19.30
C VAL A 293 -0.17 -19.59 18.55
N ASP A 294 0.83 -20.45 18.67
CA ASP A 294 0.84 -21.81 18.14
C ASP A 294 1.83 -22.66 18.94
N CYS A 295 1.52 -23.94 19.11
CA CYS A 295 2.40 -24.89 19.78
C CYS A 295 2.06 -26.32 19.38
N CYS A 296 2.86 -27.26 19.89
CA CYS A 296 2.35 -28.60 20.21
C CYS A 296 1.96 -29.46 18.99
N SER A 297 2.65 -29.32 17.87
CA SER A 297 2.45 -30.18 16.69
C SER A 297 3.06 -31.56 16.90
N SER A 298 2.30 -32.63 16.61
CA SER A 298 2.83 -33.99 16.53
C SER A 298 3.77 -34.20 15.34
N GLN A 299 3.80 -33.26 14.39
CA GLN A 299 4.60 -33.32 13.17
C GLN A 299 5.99 -32.67 13.29
N GLY A 300 6.28 -31.95 14.39
CA GLY A 300 7.60 -31.36 14.61
C GLY A 300 7.59 -29.97 15.23
N GLY A 301 8.69 -29.23 15.04
CA GLY A 301 8.94 -27.95 15.68
C GLY A 301 8.03 -26.83 15.16
N VAL A 302 7.10 -26.30 15.96
CA VAL A 302 6.20 -25.20 15.54
C VAL A 302 6.90 -23.85 15.50
N ALA A 303 7.98 -23.67 16.28
CA ALA A 303 8.76 -22.44 16.31
C ALA A 303 10.01 -22.52 15.43
N ASP A 304 10.34 -21.41 14.79
CA ASP A 304 11.58 -21.07 14.11
C ASP A 304 11.96 -19.62 14.45
N ASP A 305 13.09 -19.15 13.94
CA ASP A 305 13.58 -17.79 14.18
C ASP A 305 13.06 -16.75 13.18
N HIS A 306 12.25 -17.10 12.18
CA HIS A 306 11.71 -16.14 11.21
C HIS A 306 10.26 -15.72 11.48
N ILE A 307 10.05 -14.45 11.87
CA ILE A 307 8.73 -13.86 12.14
C ILE A 307 8.56 -12.44 11.59
N SER A 308 7.31 -12.05 11.28
CA SER A 308 6.89 -10.69 10.96
C SER A 308 5.48 -10.40 11.47
N LEU A 309 5.27 -9.24 12.10
CA LEU A 309 4.02 -8.86 12.77
C LEU A 309 3.52 -7.52 12.24
N ARG A 310 2.21 -7.41 11.99
CA ARG A 310 1.54 -6.15 11.65
C ARG A 310 0.22 -6.03 12.40
N ALA A 311 -0.13 -4.79 12.73
CA ALA A 311 -1.41 -4.44 13.32
C ALA A 311 -2.31 -3.77 12.29
N ALA A 312 -3.57 -4.17 12.25
CA ALA A 312 -4.60 -3.46 11.52
C ALA A 312 -5.23 -2.37 12.41
N PRO A 313 -5.73 -1.26 11.84
CA PRO A 313 -6.41 -0.20 12.58
C PRO A 313 -7.65 -0.67 13.37
N ASP A 314 -8.27 -1.79 12.96
CA ASP A 314 -9.39 -2.43 13.66
C ASP A 314 -8.97 -3.17 14.95
N GLY A 315 -7.67 -3.16 15.28
CA GLY A 315 -7.09 -3.78 16.46
C GLY A 315 -6.67 -5.23 16.27
N ARG A 316 -6.91 -5.86 15.12
CA ARG A 316 -6.40 -7.20 14.84
C ARG A 316 -4.87 -7.20 14.69
N LEU A 317 -4.25 -8.30 15.07
CA LEU A 317 -2.84 -8.58 14.78
C LEU A 317 -2.72 -9.69 13.76
N PHE A 318 -1.77 -9.53 12.85
CA PHE A 318 -1.42 -10.48 11.81
C PHE A 318 0.05 -10.85 11.98
N LEU A 319 0.33 -12.12 12.21
CA LEU A 319 1.67 -12.65 12.37
C LEU A 319 1.95 -13.63 11.25
N VAL A 320 3.04 -13.44 10.51
CA VAL A 320 3.63 -14.51 9.71
C VAL A 320 4.79 -15.11 10.49
N ALA A 321 4.77 -16.42 10.66
CA ALA A 321 5.84 -17.14 11.34
C ALA A 321 6.21 -18.43 10.61
N LYS A 322 7.50 -18.79 10.67
CA LYS A 322 8.02 -20.03 10.09
C LYS A 322 7.95 -21.17 11.10
N ASP A 323 7.57 -22.37 10.68
CA ASP A 323 7.77 -23.56 11.50
C ASP A 323 9.09 -24.26 11.16
N SER A 324 9.53 -25.15 12.05
CA SER A 324 10.65 -26.06 11.88
C SER A 324 10.16 -27.49 11.52
N ILE A 325 8.98 -27.63 10.90
CA ILE A 325 8.44 -28.92 10.48
C ILE A 325 9.00 -29.29 9.11
N GLY A 326 9.74 -30.39 9.01
CA GLY A 326 10.39 -30.79 7.77
C GLY A 326 11.41 -29.75 7.32
N ASN A 327 11.21 -29.13 6.15
CA ASN A 327 12.04 -28.02 5.67
C ASN A 327 11.53 -26.63 6.10
N GLY A 328 10.46 -26.61 6.89
CA GLY A 328 9.84 -25.44 7.48
C GLY A 328 8.88 -24.71 6.54
N ASN A 329 7.68 -24.43 7.03
CA ASN A 329 6.59 -23.77 6.31
C ASN A 329 6.34 -22.36 6.86
N LEU A 330 5.71 -21.49 6.08
CA LEU A 330 5.20 -20.21 6.58
C LEU A 330 3.71 -20.29 6.85
N HIS A 331 3.29 -19.75 7.98
CA HIS A 331 1.89 -19.63 8.37
C HIS A 331 1.53 -18.19 8.71
N LEU A 332 0.34 -17.76 8.29
CA LEU A 332 -0.31 -16.54 8.75
C LEU A 332 -1.22 -16.87 9.94
N TYR A 333 -1.00 -16.19 11.04
CA TYR A 333 -1.80 -16.23 12.25
C TYR A 333 -2.56 -14.92 12.42
N VAL A 334 -3.84 -14.99 12.80
CA VAL A 334 -4.66 -13.81 13.08
C VAL A 334 -5.14 -13.83 14.53
N ARG A 335 -4.88 -12.73 15.23
CA ARG A 335 -5.45 -12.43 16.55
C ARG A 335 -6.62 -11.46 16.38
N GLY A 336 -7.76 -11.80 16.98
CA GLY A 336 -8.88 -10.84 17.11
C GLY A 336 -8.46 -9.60 17.93
N ALA A 337 -9.17 -8.49 17.78
CA ALA A 337 -8.87 -7.24 18.49
C ALA A 337 -8.84 -7.40 20.02
N ASN A 338 -9.70 -8.27 20.55
CA ASN A 338 -9.80 -8.58 21.98
C ASN A 338 -9.25 -9.97 22.34
N GLY A 339 -8.53 -10.61 21.41
CA GLY A 339 -8.03 -11.99 21.54
C GLY A 339 -9.11 -13.07 21.33
N PRO A 340 -8.73 -14.37 21.37
CA PRO A 340 -7.36 -14.89 21.28
C PRO A 340 -6.87 -15.02 19.82
N TRP A 341 -5.72 -15.66 19.63
CA TRP A 341 -5.26 -16.18 18.34
C TRP A 341 -6.14 -17.35 17.89
N GLY A 342 -6.43 -17.47 16.60
CA GLY A 342 -7.33 -18.55 16.15
C GLY A 342 -7.16 -19.05 14.72
N GLN A 343 -6.94 -18.16 13.74
CA GLN A 343 -6.78 -18.58 12.35
C GLN A 343 -5.30 -18.85 12.05
N LYS A 344 -4.98 -20.08 11.60
CA LYS A 344 -3.66 -20.48 11.10
C LYS A 344 -3.80 -20.88 9.64
N THR A 345 -3.13 -20.17 8.74
CA THR A 345 -3.24 -20.37 7.28
C THR A 345 -1.88 -20.59 6.67
N MET A 346 -1.70 -21.69 5.93
CA MET A 346 -0.46 -21.97 5.20
C MET A 346 -0.28 -20.94 4.08
N VAL A 347 0.89 -20.27 4.04
CA VAL A 347 1.19 -19.21 3.08
C VAL A 347 1.53 -19.76 1.69
N ASP A 348 2.22 -20.90 1.66
CA ASP A 348 2.69 -21.54 0.44
C ASP A 348 2.43 -23.04 0.51
N SER A 349 1.48 -23.52 -0.29
CA SER A 349 1.06 -24.92 -0.29
C SER A 349 1.92 -25.80 -1.20
N ASP A 350 2.93 -25.25 -1.89
CA ASP A 350 3.85 -26.04 -2.71
C ASP A 350 4.73 -26.92 -1.79
N PRO A 351 4.60 -28.26 -1.84
CA PRO A 351 5.33 -29.14 -0.93
C PRO A 351 6.85 -29.14 -1.17
N MET A 352 7.32 -28.63 -2.31
CA MET A 352 8.74 -28.49 -2.63
C MET A 352 9.30 -27.13 -2.23
N ALA A 353 8.46 -26.17 -1.83
CA ALA A 353 8.90 -24.88 -1.37
C ALA A 353 9.58 -24.98 0.00
N GLN A 354 10.57 -24.12 0.23
CA GLN A 354 11.21 -23.91 1.52
C GLN A 354 11.13 -22.43 1.89
N PRO A 355 9.91 -21.92 2.15
CA PRO A 355 9.68 -20.51 2.38
C PRO A 355 10.29 -20.06 3.72
N THR A 356 10.90 -18.87 3.75
CA THR A 356 11.60 -18.32 4.91
C THR A 356 11.79 -16.80 4.79
N ARG A 357 12.23 -16.14 5.87
CA ARG A 357 12.48 -14.69 5.93
C ARG A 357 11.29 -13.86 5.44
N PRO A 358 10.09 -14.04 6.01
CA PRO A 358 8.89 -13.34 5.55
C PRO A 358 8.88 -11.89 6.03
N THR A 359 8.42 -10.98 5.17
CA THR A 359 7.86 -9.71 5.60
C THR A 359 6.36 -9.71 5.31
N LEU A 360 5.61 -8.96 6.11
CA LEU A 360 4.16 -8.88 6.07
C LEU A 360 3.75 -7.42 5.88
N GLU A 361 2.87 -7.18 4.91
CA GLU A 361 2.26 -5.87 4.64
C GLU A 361 0.73 -6.03 4.57
N LEU A 362 0.02 -5.02 5.07
CA LEU A 362 -1.44 -5.02 5.06
C LEU A 362 -1.94 -3.88 4.19
N ASP A 363 -2.85 -4.19 3.27
CA ASP A 363 -3.71 -3.25 2.59
C ASP A 363 -5.11 -3.36 3.19
N VAL A 364 -5.36 -2.50 4.18
CA VAL A 364 -6.60 -2.49 4.96
C VAL A 364 -7.78 -2.04 4.10
N GLU A 365 -7.54 -1.16 3.13
CA GLU A 365 -8.58 -0.61 2.25
C GLU A 365 -9.11 -1.69 1.29
N ALA A 366 -8.22 -2.60 0.84
CA ALA A 366 -8.55 -3.70 -0.05
C ALA A 366 -8.69 -5.08 0.65
N ASP A 367 -8.81 -5.11 1.98
CA ASP A 367 -8.89 -6.35 2.79
C ASP A 367 -7.80 -7.38 2.43
N SER A 368 -6.57 -6.93 2.19
CA SER A 368 -5.50 -7.78 1.66
C SER A 368 -4.27 -7.82 2.59
N ALA A 369 -3.77 -9.02 2.84
CA ALA A 369 -2.49 -9.27 3.49
C ALA A 369 -1.50 -9.83 2.47
N PHE A 370 -0.31 -9.25 2.40
CA PHE A 370 0.77 -9.66 1.51
C PHE A 370 1.92 -10.24 2.33
N VAL A 371 2.38 -11.41 1.93
CA VAL A 371 3.55 -12.06 2.53
C VAL A 371 4.62 -12.16 1.45
N VAL A 372 5.68 -11.36 1.60
CA VAL A 372 6.85 -11.42 0.71
C VAL A 372 7.95 -12.22 1.41
N TYR A 373 8.47 -13.27 0.76
CA TYR A 373 9.38 -14.21 1.40
C TYR A 373 10.42 -14.81 0.44
N HIS A 374 11.53 -15.27 1.00
CA HIS A 374 12.55 -16.01 0.27
C HIS A 374 12.19 -17.49 0.19
N ASN A 375 12.32 -18.10 -0.97
CA ASN A 375 12.23 -19.55 -1.14
C ASN A 375 13.64 -20.16 -1.21
N SER A 376 14.00 -20.98 -0.22
CA SER A 376 15.34 -21.57 -0.15
C SER A 376 15.61 -22.62 -1.23
N THR A 377 14.57 -23.17 -1.87
CA THR A 377 14.69 -24.19 -2.91
C THR A 377 15.27 -23.61 -4.20
N ASP A 378 14.75 -22.48 -4.68
CA ASP A 378 15.14 -21.86 -5.96
C ASP A 378 15.85 -20.51 -5.80
N LYS A 379 16.03 -20.04 -4.56
CA LYS A 379 16.69 -18.79 -4.18
C LYS A 379 16.01 -17.53 -4.71
N ARG A 380 14.70 -17.58 -4.97
CA ARG A 380 13.89 -16.45 -5.43
C ARG A 380 13.05 -15.87 -4.30
N ILE A 381 12.55 -14.67 -4.51
CA ILE A 381 11.60 -14.00 -3.61
C ILE A 381 10.21 -14.09 -4.24
N TYR A 382 9.24 -14.49 -3.45
CA TYR A 382 7.84 -14.61 -3.85
C TYR A 382 6.96 -13.70 -3.01
N VAL A 383 5.80 -13.35 -3.54
CA VAL A 383 4.71 -12.73 -2.80
C VAL A 383 3.50 -13.65 -2.85
N ALA A 384 2.88 -13.88 -1.69
CA ALA A 384 1.59 -14.53 -1.57
C ALA A 384 0.59 -13.50 -1.00
N ARG A 385 -0.62 -13.45 -1.56
CA ARG A 385 -1.67 -12.53 -1.13
C ARG A 385 -2.80 -13.33 -0.49
N SER A 386 -3.39 -12.81 0.59
CA SER A 386 -4.55 -13.41 1.25
C SER A 386 -5.56 -12.32 1.57
N SER A 387 -6.84 -12.67 1.73
CA SER A 387 -7.79 -11.79 2.40
C SER A 387 -7.42 -11.63 3.88
N MET A 388 -7.61 -10.43 4.45
CA MET A 388 -7.45 -10.21 5.89
C MET A 388 -8.65 -10.74 6.68
N SER A 389 -9.87 -10.65 6.15
CA SER A 389 -11.11 -11.11 6.78
C SER A 389 -11.31 -12.63 6.72
N SER A 390 -10.88 -13.26 5.63
CA SER A 390 -10.98 -14.71 5.41
C SER A 390 -9.67 -15.24 4.83
N PRO A 391 -8.64 -15.46 5.68
CA PRO A 391 -7.33 -15.87 5.21
C PRO A 391 -7.32 -17.13 4.35
N GLY A 392 -6.61 -17.07 3.23
CA GLY A 392 -6.45 -18.13 2.25
C GLY A 392 -5.54 -17.65 1.14
N PHE A 393 -4.46 -18.39 0.89
CA PHE A 393 -3.44 -18.01 -0.10
C PHE A 393 -3.67 -18.77 -1.42
N PRO A 394 -3.92 -18.07 -2.54
CA PRO A 394 -3.81 -18.64 -3.87
C PRO A 394 -2.32 -18.85 -4.23
N PRO A 395 -2.01 -19.42 -5.42
CA PRO A 395 -0.64 -19.58 -5.85
C PRO A 395 0.17 -18.28 -5.77
N ARG A 396 1.37 -18.40 -5.18
CA ARG A 396 2.36 -17.33 -5.08
C ARG A 396 2.75 -16.74 -6.44
N CYS A 397 3.18 -15.50 -6.42
CA CYS A 397 3.71 -14.76 -7.57
C CYS A 397 5.20 -14.48 -7.38
N LEU A 398 5.99 -14.48 -8.46
CA LEU A 398 7.40 -14.08 -8.37
C LEU A 398 7.48 -12.61 -7.97
N PHE A 399 8.29 -12.29 -6.97
CA PHE A 399 8.56 -10.91 -6.54
C PHE A 399 9.92 -10.43 -7.04
N LEU A 400 10.98 -11.20 -6.77
CA LEU A 400 12.33 -10.94 -7.26
C LEU A 400 13.02 -12.26 -7.64
N SER A 401 13.84 -12.22 -8.69
CA SER A 401 14.57 -13.40 -9.17
C SER A 401 15.78 -13.77 -8.30
N GLN A 402 16.14 -12.95 -7.32
CA GLN A 402 17.37 -13.12 -6.53
C GLN A 402 17.33 -12.38 -5.19
N GLY A 403 18.34 -12.64 -4.37
CA GLY A 403 18.51 -12.13 -3.02
C GLY A 403 18.03 -13.09 -1.94
N ASN A 404 18.36 -12.81 -0.69
CA ASN A 404 18.11 -13.70 0.44
C ASN A 404 17.24 -13.05 1.52
N ASN A 405 17.62 -11.84 1.94
CA ASN A 405 17.03 -11.21 3.12
C ASN A 405 16.00 -10.17 2.71
N VAL A 406 14.72 -10.44 2.99
CA VAL A 406 13.61 -9.56 2.59
C VAL A 406 13.32 -8.52 3.67
N THR A 407 13.06 -7.29 3.27
CA THR A 407 12.56 -6.21 4.14
C THR A 407 11.58 -5.33 3.39
N SER A 408 10.76 -4.61 4.16
CA SER A 408 9.82 -3.60 3.68
C SER A 408 9.52 -2.63 4.84
N THR A 409 8.28 -2.20 5.00
CA THR A 409 7.81 -1.19 5.95
C THR A 409 6.91 -1.77 7.04
N LYS A 410 6.81 -1.06 8.17
CA LYS A 410 5.79 -1.32 9.20
C LYS A 410 4.43 -0.70 8.86
N GLN A 411 4.41 0.27 7.96
CA GLN A 411 3.18 0.98 7.58
C GLN A 411 2.26 0.06 6.77
N ASN A 412 0.96 0.32 6.87
CA ASN A 412 0.02 -0.27 5.92
C ASN A 412 0.27 0.33 4.53
N VAL A 413 0.06 -0.49 3.51
CA VAL A 413 0.14 -0.13 2.10
C VAL A 413 -1.27 0.00 1.52
N ASN A 414 -1.40 0.55 0.33
CA ASN A 414 -2.66 0.72 -0.38
C ASN A 414 -2.41 0.97 -1.88
N GLY A 415 -3.49 1.18 -2.65
CA GLY A 415 -3.41 1.45 -4.09
C GLY A 415 -2.55 2.67 -4.48
N SER A 416 -2.38 3.68 -3.60
CA SER A 416 -1.55 4.85 -3.92
C SER A 416 -0.07 4.58 -3.72
N THR A 417 0.26 3.90 -2.62
CA THR A 417 1.63 3.62 -2.19
C THR A 417 2.24 2.42 -2.93
N GLY A 418 1.40 1.48 -3.35
CA GLY A 418 1.83 0.16 -3.81
C GLY A 418 2.52 -0.61 -2.69
N LEU A 419 3.04 -1.80 -3.02
CA LEU A 419 3.91 -2.57 -2.14
C LEU A 419 5.33 -2.55 -2.70
N ILE A 420 6.31 -2.14 -1.89
CA ILE A 420 7.72 -2.30 -2.21
C ILE A 420 8.38 -3.15 -1.14
N ALA A 421 9.10 -4.17 -1.58
CA ALA A 421 9.99 -4.93 -0.73
C ALA A 421 11.36 -5.01 -1.41
N ALA A 422 12.40 -5.18 -0.60
CA ALA A 422 13.76 -5.31 -1.09
C ALA A 422 14.39 -6.60 -0.56
N SER A 423 15.17 -7.26 -1.40
CA SER A 423 16.06 -8.35 -1.00
C SER A 423 17.51 -7.92 -1.16
N SER A 424 18.45 -8.63 -0.54
CA SER A 424 19.88 -8.35 -0.76
C SER A 424 20.72 -9.60 -0.99
N THR A 425 21.87 -9.39 -1.61
CA THR A 425 23.04 -10.27 -1.58
C THR A 425 24.09 -9.68 -0.63
N LEU A 426 25.35 -10.14 -0.73
CA LEU A 426 26.45 -9.62 0.09
C LEU A 426 26.85 -8.17 -0.27
N SER A 427 26.48 -7.67 -1.46
CA SER A 427 26.93 -6.36 -1.96
C SER A 427 25.89 -5.56 -2.73
N GLN A 428 24.73 -6.13 -3.05
CA GLN A 428 23.66 -5.43 -3.76
C GLN A 428 22.31 -5.63 -3.08
N ILE A 429 21.47 -4.60 -3.19
CA ILE A 429 20.05 -4.63 -2.81
C ILE A 429 19.21 -4.57 -4.08
N PHE A 430 18.19 -5.43 -4.12
CA PHE A 430 17.25 -5.63 -5.21
C PHE A 430 15.86 -5.23 -4.74
N PRO A 431 15.41 -4.01 -5.04
CA PRO A 431 14.03 -3.60 -4.77
C PRO A 431 13.08 -4.16 -5.84
N GLY A 432 11.85 -4.48 -5.44
CA GLY A 432 10.75 -4.84 -6.34
C GLY A 432 9.48 -4.10 -5.92
N ARG A 433 8.64 -3.76 -6.90
CA ARG A 433 7.38 -3.06 -6.70
C ARG A 433 6.23 -3.89 -7.23
N MET A 434 5.17 -3.99 -6.44
CA MET A 434 3.88 -4.51 -6.84
C MET A 434 2.87 -3.37 -6.71
N ASP A 435 2.24 -2.98 -7.81
CA ASP A 435 1.12 -2.04 -7.73
C ASP A 435 -0.06 -2.74 -7.05
N LEU A 436 -0.85 -1.96 -6.31
CA LEU A 436 -1.99 -2.46 -5.56
C LEU A 436 -3.27 -1.85 -6.13
N ALA A 437 -4.38 -2.58 -6.03
CA ALA A 437 -5.67 -2.07 -6.50
C ALA A 437 -6.15 -0.94 -5.58
N SER A 438 -6.73 0.11 -6.15
CA SER A 438 -7.51 1.08 -5.39
C SER A 438 -8.80 0.44 -4.87
N ALA A 439 -9.16 0.71 -3.61
CA ALA A 439 -10.35 0.12 -3.01
C ALA A 439 -11.65 0.49 -3.77
N PRO A 440 -12.64 -0.41 -3.85
CA PRO A 440 -13.93 -0.10 -4.44
C PRO A 440 -14.66 0.99 -3.63
N ALA A 441 -15.27 1.96 -4.32
CA ALA A 441 -15.93 3.14 -3.73
C ALA A 441 -16.98 2.82 -2.63
N SER A 442 -17.52 1.59 -2.62
CA SER A 442 -18.45 1.10 -1.59
C SER A 442 -17.83 0.88 -0.21
N ALA A 443 -16.50 0.69 -0.10
CA ALA A 443 -15.81 0.55 1.19
C ALA A 443 -15.58 1.90 1.89
N MET A 444 -15.45 2.98 1.12
CA MET A 444 -15.20 4.34 1.64
C MET A 444 -16.39 4.88 2.45
N LEU A 445 -17.62 4.62 1.99
CA LEU A 445 -18.86 5.01 2.68
C LEU A 445 -19.06 4.30 4.03
N ALA A 446 -18.57 3.07 4.17
CA ALA A 446 -18.67 2.33 5.44
C ALA A 446 -17.68 2.87 6.49
N ALA A 447 -16.46 3.25 6.08
CA ALA A 447 -15.45 3.81 6.97
C ALA A 447 -15.82 5.22 7.48
N GLU A 448 -16.47 6.05 6.65
CA GLU A 448 -16.99 7.35 7.09
C GLU A 448 -18.16 7.23 8.07
N SER A 449 -19.03 6.22 7.90
CA SER A 449 -20.13 5.96 8.84
C SER A 449 -19.65 5.51 10.24
N GLY A 450 -18.50 4.82 10.31
CA GLY A 450 -17.91 4.36 11.56
C GLY A 450 -17.22 5.46 12.39
N ARG A 451 -16.71 6.51 11.74
CA ARG A 451 -16.13 7.68 12.43
C ARG A 451 -17.18 8.60 13.07
N ALA A 452 -18.41 8.57 12.59
CA ALA A 452 -19.50 9.38 13.14
C ALA A 452 -20.13 8.81 14.44
N ALA A 453 -19.82 7.56 14.81
CA ALA A 453 -20.48 6.87 15.94
C ALA A 453 -19.79 7.04 17.31
N ALA A 454 -18.66 7.76 17.38
CA ALA A 454 -17.88 7.92 18.61
C ALA A 454 -17.81 9.39 19.09
N GLN A 455 -18.95 10.07 19.22
CA GLN A 455 -19.07 11.23 20.11
C GLN A 455 -20.41 11.17 20.85
N THR A 456 -20.31 10.99 22.15
CA THR A 456 -21.42 10.97 23.10
C THR A 456 -22.12 12.33 23.18
N ARG A 457 -23.45 12.30 23.07
CA ARG A 457 -24.36 13.43 23.32
C ARG A 457 -24.23 13.95 24.76
N PRO A 458 -24.62 15.22 24.98
CA PRO A 458 -25.82 15.43 25.79
C PRO A 458 -26.89 16.24 25.04
N ALA A 459 -28.14 15.97 25.41
CA ALA A 459 -29.35 16.56 24.86
C ALA A 459 -29.55 18.01 25.34
N LEU A 460 -30.04 18.87 24.45
CA LEU A 460 -30.94 19.97 24.78
C LEU A 460 -32.00 20.03 23.68
N ALA A 461 -33.26 19.92 24.04
CA ALA A 461 -34.40 20.14 23.15
C ALA A 461 -35.09 21.44 23.56
N LEU A 462 -35.29 22.36 22.62
CA LEU A 462 -36.43 23.29 22.59
C LEU A 462 -36.63 23.81 21.14
N ASP A 463 -37.83 24.33 20.93
CA ASP A 463 -38.72 24.16 19.77
C ASP A 463 -38.56 25.19 18.62
N LEU A 464 -39.29 24.93 17.53
CA LEU A 464 -39.46 25.72 16.30
C LEU A 464 -39.82 27.21 16.54
N GLU A 465 -39.32 28.11 15.69
CA GLU A 465 -40.19 28.96 14.84
C GLU A 465 -39.41 29.71 13.74
N ASP A 466 -40.03 29.72 12.56
CA ASP A 466 -39.68 30.41 11.32
C ASP A 466 -40.04 31.90 11.41
N HIS A 467 -39.09 32.79 11.14
CA HIS A 467 -39.39 34.17 10.78
C HIS A 467 -38.43 34.73 9.73
N HIS A 468 -38.96 34.79 8.50
CA HIS A 468 -38.72 35.78 7.44
C HIS A 468 -37.93 37.05 7.83
N GLY A 469 -36.90 37.37 7.04
CA GLY A 469 -36.20 38.66 7.13
C GLY A 469 -35.25 38.95 5.97
N ARG A 470 -35.78 39.59 4.93
CA ARG A 470 -35.18 40.23 3.73
C ARG A 470 -33.76 40.86 3.92
N PHE A 471 -32.89 40.82 2.90
CA PHE A 471 -32.62 41.92 1.94
C PHE A 471 -31.41 41.67 0.98
N ARG A 472 -31.68 41.85 -0.33
CA ARG A 472 -30.88 42.42 -1.47
C ARG A 472 -29.38 42.10 -1.63
N ALA A 473 -28.97 41.48 -2.75
CA ALA A 473 -28.58 42.05 -4.07
C ALA A 473 -27.15 42.64 -4.04
N GLU A 474 -26.21 42.19 -4.88
CA GLU A 474 -26.04 42.65 -6.26
C GLU A 474 -25.49 41.57 -7.22
N ALA A 475 -25.95 41.65 -8.47
CA ALA A 475 -25.46 40.91 -9.62
C ALA A 475 -24.58 41.83 -10.50
N GLY A 476 -23.53 41.27 -11.10
CA GLY A 476 -22.74 41.92 -12.14
C GLY A 476 -22.23 40.88 -13.13
N SER A 477 -22.95 40.72 -14.23
CA SER A 477 -22.62 39.85 -15.37
C SER A 477 -21.46 40.42 -16.20
N ALA A 478 -20.71 39.56 -16.89
CA ALA A 478 -20.18 39.89 -18.22
C ALA A 478 -20.02 38.64 -19.08
N ALA A 479 -20.57 38.75 -20.30
CA ALA A 479 -20.70 37.72 -21.31
C ALA A 479 -19.48 37.60 -22.22
N ALA A 480 -19.42 36.45 -22.91
CA ALA A 480 -18.46 36.06 -23.93
C ALA A 480 -18.44 36.99 -25.16
N ALA A 481 -17.29 37.07 -25.83
CA ALA A 481 -17.15 37.54 -27.20
C ALA A 481 -16.13 36.67 -27.97
N THR A 482 -16.56 36.18 -29.13
CA THR A 482 -15.77 35.55 -30.19
C THR A 482 -15.45 36.58 -31.28
N ALA A 483 -14.23 36.59 -31.83
CA ALA A 483 -13.94 36.86 -33.25
C ALA A 483 -12.43 36.80 -33.55
N ALA A 484 -12.12 36.33 -34.76
CA ALA A 484 -10.80 36.03 -35.32
C ALA A 484 -10.08 37.24 -35.94
N GLY A 485 -8.74 37.13 -36.08
CA GLY A 485 -7.99 37.65 -37.23
C GLY A 485 -6.88 38.70 -36.99
N ALA A 486 -5.63 38.25 -37.20
CA ALA A 486 -4.44 39.00 -37.63
C ALA A 486 -3.58 39.83 -36.62
N SER A 487 -2.43 39.23 -36.28
CA SER A 487 -1.08 39.79 -36.11
C SER A 487 -0.86 41.09 -35.32
N LEU A 488 -0.32 40.94 -34.11
CA LEU A 488 0.62 41.88 -33.50
C LEU A 488 1.81 41.09 -32.93
N LEU A 489 2.97 41.24 -33.57
CA LEU A 489 4.27 40.82 -33.08
C LEU A 489 4.68 41.78 -31.96
N ASP A 490 4.27 41.49 -30.73
CA ASP A 490 5.10 41.81 -29.58
C ASP A 490 5.80 40.52 -29.19
N GLY A 491 7.13 40.51 -29.12
CA GLY A 491 7.96 39.31 -28.93
C GLY A 491 7.71 38.57 -27.60
N THR A 492 6.77 39.04 -26.80
CA THR A 492 6.36 38.54 -25.49
C THR A 492 5.32 37.41 -25.55
N HIS A 493 4.61 37.23 -26.67
CA HIS A 493 3.55 36.20 -26.80
C HIS A 493 4.10 34.82 -27.21
N VAL A 494 3.59 33.75 -26.57
CA VAL A 494 3.95 32.38 -26.93
C VAL A 494 3.19 31.94 -28.19
N ALA A 495 3.91 31.40 -29.18
CA ALA A 495 3.32 30.95 -30.43
C ALA A 495 2.31 29.81 -30.21
N GLY A 496 1.21 29.83 -30.95
CA GLY A 496 0.19 28.78 -30.87
C GLY A 496 -0.58 28.73 -29.54
N PHE A 497 -0.55 29.80 -28.72
CA PHE A 497 -1.35 29.89 -27.50
C PHE A 497 -2.85 29.84 -27.78
N GLU A 498 -3.53 28.84 -27.21
CA GLU A 498 -4.96 28.61 -27.35
C GLU A 498 -5.56 28.16 -26.01
N VAL A 499 -6.74 28.71 -25.66
CA VAL A 499 -7.50 28.30 -24.47
C VAL A 499 -8.43 27.15 -24.84
N ILE A 500 -8.28 26.01 -24.16
CA ILE A 500 -9.08 24.79 -24.40
C ILE A 500 -10.31 24.76 -23.49
N TRP A 501 -10.13 25.08 -22.21
CA TRP A 501 -11.18 25.29 -21.22
C TRP A 501 -10.95 26.62 -20.50
N ALA A 502 -11.91 27.53 -20.60
CA ALA A 502 -11.81 28.85 -19.99
C ALA A 502 -11.49 28.75 -18.50
N GLY A 503 -10.41 29.42 -18.07
CA GLY A 503 -9.95 29.43 -16.68
C GLY A 503 -9.42 28.08 -16.16
N ARG A 504 -9.20 27.06 -17.00
CA ARG A 504 -8.75 25.74 -16.54
C ARG A 504 -7.66 25.11 -17.39
N LEU A 505 -7.69 25.28 -18.71
CA LEU A 505 -6.72 24.63 -19.60
C LEU A 505 -6.40 25.47 -20.82
N SER A 506 -5.11 25.55 -21.14
CA SER A 506 -4.60 26.13 -22.38
C SER A 506 -3.44 25.30 -22.96
N THR A 507 -3.03 25.59 -24.19
CA THR A 507 -1.87 24.95 -24.85
C THR A 507 -1.12 25.95 -25.70
N SER A 508 0.19 25.77 -25.88
CA SER A 508 1.02 26.59 -26.79
C SER A 508 2.30 25.85 -27.20
N GLU A 509 3.01 26.38 -28.18
CA GLU A 509 4.39 25.96 -28.44
C GLU A 509 5.30 26.26 -27.24
N THR A 510 6.47 25.65 -27.20
CA THR A 510 7.45 25.91 -26.14
C THR A 510 7.87 27.37 -26.14
N PRO A 511 7.76 28.08 -24.99
CA PRO A 511 8.27 29.43 -24.86
C PRO A 511 9.76 29.52 -25.24
N ALA A 512 10.07 30.43 -26.15
CA ALA A 512 11.40 30.58 -26.74
C ALA A 512 12.43 31.24 -25.80
N ASP A 513 11.95 32.01 -24.81
CA ASP A 513 12.78 32.71 -23.84
C ASP A 513 12.04 32.98 -22.51
N ASP A 514 12.79 33.50 -21.52
CA ASP A 514 12.31 33.84 -20.17
C ASP A 514 11.10 34.80 -20.17
N SER A 515 11.01 35.69 -21.15
CA SER A 515 9.92 36.68 -21.23
C SER A 515 8.60 36.01 -21.59
N GLN A 516 8.66 34.98 -22.44
CA GLN A 516 7.51 34.19 -22.84
C GLN A 516 7.02 33.26 -21.72
N TRP A 517 7.92 32.70 -20.92
CA TRP A 517 7.55 31.96 -19.70
C TRP A 517 6.83 32.85 -18.69
N SER A 518 7.33 34.07 -18.51
CA SER A 518 6.72 35.06 -17.61
C SER A 518 5.37 35.56 -18.13
N TRP A 519 5.25 35.75 -19.45
CA TRP A 519 3.98 36.07 -20.10
C TRP A 519 2.93 34.96 -19.90
N LEU A 520 3.34 33.70 -20.02
CA LEU A 520 2.47 32.54 -19.83
C LEU A 520 1.93 32.47 -18.39
N ARG A 521 2.78 32.71 -17.39
CA ARG A 521 2.35 32.85 -15.99
C ARG A 521 1.34 33.99 -15.83
N GLY A 522 1.56 35.10 -16.53
CA GLY A 522 0.67 36.27 -16.58
C GLY A 522 -0.71 36.00 -17.18
N GLN A 523 -0.91 34.90 -17.92
CA GLN A 523 -2.24 34.46 -18.41
C GLN A 523 -3.06 33.74 -17.33
N GLY A 524 -2.57 33.69 -16.09
CA GLY A 524 -3.22 32.98 -14.98
C GLY A 524 -2.93 31.48 -14.97
N VAL A 525 -2.01 31.00 -15.82
CA VAL A 525 -1.53 29.61 -15.78
C VAL A 525 -0.80 29.40 -14.46
N ASN A 526 -1.18 28.35 -13.74
CA ASN A 526 -0.53 27.97 -12.49
C ASN A 526 0.46 26.82 -12.69
N THR A 527 0.17 25.96 -13.65
CA THR A 527 0.77 24.63 -13.75
C THR A 527 1.16 24.30 -15.19
N ILE A 528 2.31 23.68 -15.40
CA ILE A 528 2.84 23.32 -16.73
C ILE A 528 2.84 21.81 -16.97
N VAL A 529 2.25 21.35 -18.08
CA VAL A 529 2.49 20.04 -18.66
C VAL A 529 3.54 20.19 -19.77
N ASN A 530 4.75 19.70 -19.54
CA ASN A 530 5.89 19.84 -20.45
C ASN A 530 6.06 18.59 -21.31
N LEU A 531 5.88 18.74 -22.62
CA LEU A 531 6.02 17.65 -23.60
C LEU A 531 7.40 17.59 -24.26
N ASP A 532 8.27 18.54 -23.99
CA ASP A 532 9.63 18.48 -24.52
C ASP A 532 10.50 17.51 -23.75
N ALA A 533 11.46 16.91 -24.45
CA ALA A 533 12.52 16.11 -23.84
C ALA A 533 13.45 16.94 -22.93
N VAL A 534 13.42 18.27 -23.06
CA VAL A 534 14.19 19.20 -22.22
C VAL A 534 13.35 19.61 -21.02
N MET A 535 13.95 19.55 -19.84
CA MET A 535 13.36 20.08 -18.61
C MET A 535 13.75 21.54 -18.37
N TYR A 536 12.76 22.35 -18.02
CA TYR A 536 12.93 23.76 -17.68
C TYR A 536 12.74 23.98 -16.17
N ASP A 537 13.36 25.02 -15.64
CA ASP A 537 13.14 25.47 -14.27
C ASP A 537 11.85 26.32 -14.21
N PHE A 538 10.71 25.66 -14.03
CA PHE A 538 9.40 26.32 -13.97
C PHE A 538 9.21 27.15 -12.69
N ALA A 539 9.87 26.77 -11.59
CA ALA A 539 9.80 27.49 -10.32
C ALA A 539 10.35 28.91 -10.44
N LYS A 540 11.37 29.12 -11.28
CA LYS A 540 11.91 30.43 -11.63
C LYS A 540 10.84 31.43 -12.10
N TYR A 541 9.77 30.97 -12.74
CA TYR A 541 8.70 31.80 -13.28
C TYR A 541 7.43 31.81 -12.42
N GLY A 542 7.46 31.17 -11.25
CA GLY A 542 6.35 31.16 -10.30
C GLY A 542 5.23 30.18 -10.66
N PHE A 543 5.47 29.18 -11.50
CA PHE A 543 4.56 28.06 -11.65
C PHE A 543 4.62 27.16 -10.41
N GLU A 544 3.46 26.75 -9.90
CA GLU A 544 3.32 26.07 -8.61
C GLU A 544 3.50 24.56 -8.73
N SER A 545 3.19 23.99 -9.90
CA SER A 545 3.40 22.57 -10.18
C SER A 545 3.71 22.33 -11.66
N PHE A 546 4.27 21.16 -11.97
CA PHE A 546 4.47 20.73 -13.35
C PHE A 546 4.36 19.21 -13.49
N LEU A 547 4.05 18.76 -14.71
CA LEU A 547 4.11 17.38 -15.14
C LEU A 547 5.07 17.29 -16.33
N TRP A 548 6.13 16.49 -16.20
CA TRP A 548 7.04 16.23 -17.31
C TRP A 548 6.69 14.93 -18.00
N MET A 549 6.37 15.02 -19.29
CA MET A 549 5.94 13.87 -20.09
C MET A 549 6.32 14.09 -21.55
N PRO A 550 7.56 13.76 -21.93
CA PRO A 550 8.02 13.94 -23.30
C PRO A 550 7.14 13.21 -24.32
N VAL A 551 6.59 13.95 -25.28
CA VAL A 551 5.85 13.40 -26.43
C VAL A 551 6.38 14.10 -27.68
N GLY A 552 7.19 13.38 -28.46
CA GLY A 552 7.78 13.89 -29.68
C GLY A 552 6.81 13.92 -30.86
N ALA A 553 7.25 14.55 -31.96
CA ALA A 553 6.48 14.60 -33.20
C ALA A 553 6.21 13.17 -33.73
N GLY A 554 4.97 12.92 -34.13
CA GLY A 554 4.46 11.65 -34.62
C GLY A 554 4.24 10.58 -33.55
N GLN A 555 4.65 10.80 -32.30
CA GLN A 555 4.57 9.81 -31.23
C GLN A 555 3.25 9.91 -30.47
N ALA A 556 2.74 8.76 -30.04
CA ALA A 556 1.65 8.71 -29.07
C ALA A 556 2.20 8.83 -27.63
N PRO A 557 1.42 9.37 -26.68
CA PRO A 557 1.76 9.23 -25.26
C PRO A 557 1.73 7.74 -24.87
N THR A 558 2.51 7.35 -23.85
CA THR A 558 2.36 6.03 -23.24
C THR A 558 1.05 5.95 -22.46
N ASP A 559 0.48 4.76 -22.28
CA ASP A 559 -0.75 4.58 -21.49
C ASP A 559 -0.58 5.09 -20.05
N GLU A 560 0.59 4.86 -19.45
CA GLU A 560 0.92 5.38 -18.12
C GLU A 560 1.03 6.91 -18.12
N GLY A 561 1.65 7.48 -19.16
CA GLY A 561 1.70 8.92 -19.36
C GLY A 561 0.30 9.52 -19.47
N ALA A 562 -0.54 8.99 -20.36
CA ALA A 562 -1.92 9.44 -20.52
C ALA A 562 -2.72 9.40 -19.20
N LYS A 563 -2.57 8.33 -18.39
CA LYS A 563 -3.19 8.23 -17.06
C LYS A 563 -2.65 9.28 -16.09
N SER A 564 -1.34 9.48 -16.03
CA SER A 564 -0.73 10.54 -15.20
C SER A 564 -1.20 11.93 -15.62
N PHE A 565 -1.31 12.18 -16.93
CA PHE A 565 -1.79 13.43 -17.48
C PHE A 565 -3.26 13.69 -17.14
N LEU A 566 -4.15 12.71 -17.32
CA LEU A 566 -5.56 12.84 -16.97
C LEU A 566 -5.74 13.13 -15.47
N LYS A 567 -5.06 12.36 -14.60
CA LYS A 567 -5.11 12.57 -13.16
C LYS A 567 -4.56 13.95 -12.75
N PHE A 568 -3.50 14.40 -13.41
CA PHE A 568 -2.91 15.69 -13.16
C PHE A 568 -3.85 16.85 -13.53
N ILE A 569 -4.53 16.75 -14.67
CA ILE A 569 -5.49 17.76 -15.16
C ILE A 569 -6.81 17.75 -14.35
N GLN A 570 -7.21 16.60 -13.81
CA GLN A 570 -8.42 16.50 -12.97
C GLN A 570 -8.27 17.21 -11.62
N SER A 571 -7.07 17.26 -11.06
CA SER A 571 -6.80 17.92 -9.77
C SER A 571 -7.07 19.43 -9.83
N CYS A 572 -7.90 19.93 -8.90
CA CYS A 572 -8.19 21.37 -8.82
C CYS A 572 -6.95 22.19 -8.42
N ASP A 573 -6.00 21.61 -7.67
CA ASP A 573 -4.74 22.28 -7.28
C ASP A 573 -3.82 22.57 -8.47
N ASN A 574 -4.02 21.84 -9.58
CA ASN A 574 -3.24 22.00 -10.80
C ASN A 574 -3.94 22.88 -11.85
N ALA A 575 -5.09 23.47 -11.52
CA ALA A 575 -5.79 24.39 -12.39
C ALA A 575 -5.40 25.85 -12.06
N PRO A 576 -5.22 26.74 -13.05
CA PRO A 576 -5.27 26.49 -14.49
C PRO A 576 -3.98 25.84 -15.03
N ALA A 577 -4.12 24.75 -15.79
CA ALA A 577 -3.02 24.01 -16.40
C ALA A 577 -2.71 24.50 -17.83
N HIS A 578 -1.47 24.28 -18.27
CA HIS A 578 -1.04 24.61 -19.62
C HIS A 578 -0.18 23.50 -20.25
N ILE A 579 -0.55 23.04 -21.44
CA ILE A 579 0.21 22.04 -22.22
C ILE A 579 1.20 22.75 -23.14
N SER A 580 2.49 22.65 -22.82
CA SER A 580 3.61 23.25 -23.55
C SER A 580 4.47 22.16 -24.22
N GLY A 581 4.90 22.39 -25.46
CA GLY A 581 5.86 21.53 -26.14
C GLY A 581 6.07 21.92 -27.59
N GLY A 582 7.16 21.49 -28.23
CA GLY A 582 7.48 21.83 -29.62
C GLY A 582 6.68 21.02 -30.65
N ALA A 583 6.30 19.79 -30.31
CA ALA A 583 5.54 18.91 -31.20
C ALA A 583 4.04 19.26 -31.20
N ARG A 584 3.57 19.87 -32.30
CA ARG A 584 2.17 20.33 -32.44
C ARG A 584 1.16 19.19 -32.36
N ASP A 585 1.44 18.09 -33.04
CA ASP A 585 0.64 16.87 -33.07
C ASP A 585 0.61 16.15 -31.72
N GLY A 586 1.71 16.18 -30.96
CA GLY A 586 1.76 15.69 -29.58
C GLY A 586 0.80 16.45 -28.65
N ARG A 587 0.82 17.79 -28.71
CA ARG A 587 -0.14 18.63 -27.95
C ARG A 587 -1.58 18.37 -28.38
N ALA A 588 -1.83 18.30 -29.68
CA ALA A 588 -3.14 18.02 -30.25
C ALA A 588 -3.68 16.65 -29.79
N THR A 589 -2.84 15.62 -29.73
CA THR A 589 -3.19 14.28 -29.25
C THR A 589 -3.64 14.29 -27.78
N LEU A 590 -2.97 15.04 -26.91
CA LEU A 590 -3.37 15.17 -25.50
C LEU A 590 -4.67 15.95 -25.32
N VAL A 591 -4.88 17.02 -26.09
CA VAL A 591 -6.16 17.75 -26.05
C VAL A 591 -7.30 16.85 -26.56
N ALA A 592 -7.05 16.07 -27.62
CA ALA A 592 -8.01 15.07 -28.11
C ALA A 592 -8.35 14.04 -27.02
N LEU A 593 -7.36 13.48 -26.33
CA LEU A 593 -7.57 12.59 -25.19
C LEU A 593 -8.48 13.23 -24.12
N LEU A 594 -8.27 14.51 -23.78
CA LEU A 594 -9.11 15.22 -22.81
C LEU A 594 -10.55 15.38 -23.31
N ARG A 595 -10.77 15.72 -24.58
CA ARG A 595 -12.13 15.80 -25.14
C ARG A 595 -12.86 14.45 -25.03
N TYR A 596 -12.16 13.34 -25.27
CA TYR A 596 -12.73 12.00 -25.13
C TYR A 596 -13.00 11.62 -23.67
N ALA A 597 -11.94 11.64 -22.85
CA ALA A 597 -11.95 11.09 -21.49
C ALA A 597 -12.75 11.96 -20.52
N ILE A 598 -12.79 13.29 -20.74
CA ILE A 598 -13.37 14.26 -19.81
C ILE A 598 -14.67 14.85 -20.34
N ASP A 599 -14.64 15.39 -21.57
CA ASP A 599 -15.83 16.04 -22.16
C ASP A 599 -16.82 15.03 -22.75
N ALA A 600 -16.50 13.73 -22.69
CA ALA A 600 -17.31 12.63 -23.21
C ALA A 600 -17.61 12.73 -24.72
N TRP A 601 -16.67 13.29 -25.49
CA TRP A 601 -16.80 13.35 -26.96
C TRP A 601 -16.69 11.97 -27.57
N THR A 602 -17.33 11.77 -28.74
CA THR A 602 -17.13 10.55 -29.52
C THR A 602 -15.71 10.51 -30.07
N ILE A 603 -15.25 9.31 -30.45
CA ILE A 603 -13.91 9.15 -31.00
C ILE A 603 -13.74 9.89 -32.33
N GLU A 604 -14.81 10.03 -33.13
CA GLU A 604 -14.78 10.81 -34.38
C GLU A 604 -14.60 12.31 -34.12
N ALA A 605 -15.35 12.87 -33.17
CA ALA A 605 -15.22 14.28 -32.79
C ALA A 605 -13.85 14.57 -32.15
N THR A 606 -13.32 13.61 -31.40
CA THR A 606 -11.99 13.65 -30.79
C THR A 606 -10.88 13.73 -31.84
N LEU A 607 -10.92 12.87 -32.86
CA LEU A 607 -9.94 12.87 -33.94
C LEU A 607 -10.01 14.14 -34.79
N ALA A 608 -11.22 14.66 -35.04
CA ALA A 608 -11.41 15.94 -35.75
C ALA A 608 -10.81 17.12 -34.98
N GLU A 609 -10.91 17.14 -33.64
CA GLU A 609 -10.28 18.17 -32.81
C GLU A 609 -8.75 18.07 -32.83
N GLY A 610 -8.21 16.85 -32.81
CA GLY A 610 -6.78 16.61 -32.99
C GLY A 610 -6.28 17.18 -34.32
N GLU A 611 -6.98 16.93 -35.42
CA GLU A 611 -6.64 17.48 -36.74
C GLU A 611 -6.71 19.02 -36.76
N ARG A 612 -7.74 19.62 -36.16
CA ARG A 612 -7.89 21.08 -36.06
C ARG A 612 -6.69 21.71 -35.34
N LEU A 613 -6.33 21.18 -34.16
CA LEU A 613 -5.23 21.69 -33.36
C LEU A 613 -3.86 21.44 -34.01
N ASN A 614 -3.76 20.39 -34.82
CA ASN A 614 -2.60 20.11 -35.66
C ASN A 614 -2.56 20.96 -36.96
N GLY A 615 -3.37 22.02 -37.06
CA GLY A 615 -3.36 22.94 -38.20
C GLY A 615 -4.04 22.39 -39.45
N GLY A 616 -5.02 21.50 -39.30
CA GLY A 616 -5.75 20.86 -40.40
C GLY A 616 -5.02 19.67 -41.02
N VAL A 617 -4.00 19.14 -40.33
CA VAL A 617 -3.27 17.93 -40.74
C VAL A 617 -3.70 16.77 -39.83
N PRO A 618 -4.11 15.62 -40.36
CA PRO A 618 -4.45 14.46 -39.53
C PRO A 618 -3.33 14.07 -38.57
N LEU A 619 -3.68 13.56 -37.39
CA LEU A 619 -2.71 12.97 -36.46
C LEU A 619 -1.99 11.77 -37.10
N SER A 620 -0.81 11.43 -36.59
CA SER A 620 -0.05 10.29 -37.11
C SER A 620 -0.83 8.97 -36.97
N PRO A 621 -0.59 7.97 -37.83
CA PRO A 621 -1.22 6.66 -37.67
C PRO A 621 -1.01 6.04 -36.27
N GLU A 622 0.14 6.28 -35.65
CA GLU A 622 0.46 5.83 -34.29
C GLU A 622 -0.45 6.50 -33.25
N GLN A 623 -0.61 7.82 -33.33
CA GLN A 623 -1.48 8.61 -32.44
C GLN A 623 -2.96 8.24 -32.61
N VAL A 624 -3.41 8.04 -33.85
CA VAL A 624 -4.79 7.61 -34.14
C VAL A 624 -5.05 6.21 -33.60
N MET A 625 -4.16 5.26 -33.87
CA MET A 625 -4.27 3.88 -33.35
C MET A 625 -4.25 3.85 -31.83
N TRP A 626 -3.44 4.70 -31.22
CA TRP A 626 -3.38 4.82 -29.77
C TRP A 626 -4.69 5.37 -29.18
N LEU A 627 -5.23 6.46 -29.72
CA LEU A 627 -6.53 7.01 -29.28
C LEU A 627 -7.68 6.01 -29.46
N LEU A 628 -7.68 5.23 -30.56
CA LEU A 628 -8.65 4.16 -30.78
C LEU A 628 -8.48 3.01 -29.78
N GLY A 629 -7.24 2.62 -29.47
CA GLY A 629 -6.94 1.61 -28.44
C GLY A 629 -7.35 2.05 -27.03
N TRP A 630 -7.14 3.32 -26.72
CA TRP A 630 -7.63 3.93 -25.49
C TRP A 630 -9.16 3.86 -25.41
N ALA A 631 -9.85 4.29 -26.47
CA ALA A 631 -11.31 4.27 -26.55
C ALA A 631 -11.91 2.86 -26.49
N ALA A 632 -11.17 1.84 -26.92
CA ALA A 632 -11.61 0.44 -26.81
C ALA A 632 -11.65 -0.08 -25.37
N THR A 633 -10.91 0.55 -24.45
CA THR A 633 -10.76 0.12 -23.05
C THR A 633 -11.34 1.12 -22.05
N HIS A 634 -11.66 2.34 -22.48
CA HIS A 634 -12.18 3.43 -21.64
C HIS A 634 -13.42 4.05 -22.30
N LEU A 635 -14.52 4.16 -21.55
CA LEU A 635 -15.75 4.79 -22.05
C LEU A 635 -15.57 6.32 -22.18
N PRO A 636 -16.25 6.98 -23.14
CA PRO A 636 -16.23 8.44 -23.22
C PRO A 636 -16.72 9.06 -21.91
N GLY A 637 -15.96 10.02 -21.37
CA GLY A 637 -16.29 10.64 -20.08
C GLY A 637 -15.97 9.77 -18.86
N SER A 638 -15.13 8.73 -18.99
CA SER A 638 -14.65 7.90 -17.87
C SER A 638 -13.91 8.70 -16.79
N ASP A 639 -13.43 9.89 -17.14
CA ASP A 639 -12.53 10.71 -16.34
C ASP A 639 -13.10 12.14 -16.15
N ARG A 640 -14.43 12.28 -16.07
CA ARG A 640 -15.09 13.59 -15.84
C ARG A 640 -14.45 14.36 -14.69
N LEU A 641 -14.37 15.69 -14.85
CA LEU A 641 -13.90 16.58 -13.80
C LEU A 641 -14.93 16.56 -12.67
N ASP A 642 -14.50 16.26 -11.45
CA ASP A 642 -15.30 16.52 -10.26
C ASP A 642 -15.52 18.03 -10.12
N ALA A 643 -16.69 18.42 -9.61
CA ALA A 643 -17.02 19.82 -9.38
C ALA A 643 -16.04 20.41 -8.36
N CYS A 644 -15.13 21.27 -8.80
CA CYS A 644 -14.31 22.05 -7.88
C CYS A 644 -15.26 22.95 -7.07
N LEU A 645 -15.38 22.69 -5.76
CA LEU A 645 -16.05 23.60 -4.84
C LEU A 645 -15.27 24.91 -4.84
N VAL A 646 -15.85 25.94 -5.45
CA VAL A 646 -15.39 27.33 -5.30
C VAL A 646 -15.76 27.75 -3.89
N LEU A 647 -14.76 27.98 -3.04
CA LEU A 647 -14.94 28.77 -1.80
C LEU A 647 -15.10 30.25 -2.16
#